data_AF-A0A2H0Y190-F1
#
_entry.id   AF-A0A2H0Y190-F1
#
_cell.length_a   1.000
_cell.length_b   1.000
_cell.length_c   1.000
_cell.angle_alpha   90.00
_cell.angle_beta   90.00
_cell.angle_gamma   90.00
#
_symmetry.space_group_name_H-M   'P 1'
#
loop_
_entity.id
_entity.type
_entity.pdbx_description
1 polymer ?
#
loop_
_entity_poly.entity_id
_entity_poly.type
_entity_poly.pdbx_seq_one_letter_code
_entity_poly.pdbx_strand_id
1 'polypeptide(L)'
;MQKRDCQIIRKLVIVCLLSLVICNLSLAQNIADLALKQGMGVRAMGLGGAYSAVANDASAVIYNPAGLAVPGFCYTVGNPDTAEKETTSSFDLLKLGYFGHASWRVHGPASEEVSVTATGFGNRSSWLNWGVTFKNLSWSLGGRAADGWSGDIGFLARLTPQFDLALVGRDLFTSKQLPVPGSLRLGFGFSPLEDRLLLASDLEFYGTAASYGNLGLEFQVVKGLAVRAGVNRGDLTSGLSLDLALLSFDYAVRYSQGQYLQSFETGIKILPQRERPFSIIKPKEYALIDVSGTIKGGRSQYSLLGGVTPGLDSILSQIRLAIKDPGIDGIMLKIGFSTGLGGMAIVQEIRSELVKAKQAGKKIVAYVEGSALGDEYYLAAVADKIVAPPGSAVGGFGKSIQIYRLKGLYEKIGLEQQIFAQGKYKDAFDPVRQKLSPEQREMTEGLLADLYRRLVTDLAEDRQLKIEKIKSISDGMIFPAKAAQQMGLIDEIGYYQDARKVAAKLCGEQQGEAKVITQDLIQPEEFFLNRVFGVAVIEIDGEIVSGQGGDNLLFGDRYVGAETVIDYIHKASDDLFVKAIILRIDSPGGDAIASGEIYKALAYAKKKDKLLIASIGSIGASGGYYIAAAADKIVADPSGLTGSIGVIGHHMVIKDLLKKFDVETEVIKEGQHADMFSGLRRLTSEEGAAIERLQRESYDEFVGAVARGRHLATEEVRSLAEGRLYTGAQAFDKKLVDKLGGLVEAVDLAKQEAKISGEPRLIFFHQPNPFFSFGDGLVESLGIKALVGRSFWDWLLPGSLSQSSGVLQYN
;
A
#
# COMPACT_ATOMS: atom_id res chain seq x y z
N MET A 1 19.12 -5.00 -24.93
CA MET A 1 19.13 -6.45 -25.31
C MET A 1 20.24 -6.74 -26.32
N GLN A 2 21.21 -7.59 -25.99
CA GLN A 2 22.29 -7.97 -26.92
C GLN A 2 21.74 -8.92 -28.01
N LYS A 3 22.36 -8.90 -29.21
CA LYS A 3 22.05 -9.85 -30.31
C LYS A 3 22.09 -11.33 -29.88
N ARG A 4 22.85 -11.65 -28.83
CA ARG A 4 22.95 -13.00 -28.23
C ARG A 4 21.65 -13.43 -27.54
N ASP A 5 21.03 -12.55 -26.75
CA ASP A 5 19.78 -12.86 -26.02
C ASP A 5 18.62 -13.08 -26.99
N CYS A 6 18.53 -12.25 -28.03
CA CYS A 6 17.56 -12.44 -29.12
C CYS A 6 17.76 -13.78 -29.84
N GLN A 7 19.01 -14.23 -30.07
CA GLN A 7 19.26 -15.53 -30.70
C GLN A 7 18.88 -16.70 -29.80
N ILE A 8 19.10 -16.59 -28.48
CA ILE A 8 18.71 -17.61 -27.50
C ILE A 8 17.19 -17.70 -27.39
N ILE A 9 16.50 -16.55 -27.26
CA ILE A 9 15.02 -16.49 -27.23
C ILE A 9 14.44 -17.04 -28.53
N ARG A 10 14.99 -16.69 -29.70
CA ARG A 10 14.51 -17.19 -30.99
C ARG A 10 14.73 -18.70 -31.13
N LYS A 11 15.84 -19.24 -30.61
CA LYS A 11 16.08 -20.70 -30.56
C LYS A 11 15.13 -21.40 -29.59
N LEU A 12 14.85 -20.82 -28.41
CA LEU A 12 13.87 -21.36 -27.44
C LEU A 12 12.45 -21.37 -28.02
N VAL A 13 12.04 -20.28 -28.69
CA VAL A 13 10.76 -20.21 -29.41
C VAL A 13 10.68 -21.25 -30.52
N ILE A 14 11.77 -21.47 -31.28
CA ILE A 14 11.84 -22.52 -32.30
C ILE A 14 11.74 -23.92 -31.68
N VAL A 15 12.35 -24.17 -30.51
CA VAL A 15 12.24 -25.46 -29.79
C VAL A 15 10.79 -25.69 -29.31
N CYS A 16 10.13 -24.68 -28.75
CA CYS A 16 8.70 -24.76 -28.40
C CYS A 16 7.82 -24.96 -29.63
N LEU A 17 8.13 -24.30 -30.76
CA LEU A 17 7.39 -24.48 -32.00
C LEU A 17 7.62 -25.86 -32.62
N LEU A 18 8.78 -26.47 -32.42
CA LEU A 18 9.11 -27.82 -32.90
C LEU A 18 8.50 -28.92 -32.01
N SER A 19 8.34 -28.69 -30.70
CA SER A 19 7.58 -29.60 -29.84
C SER A 19 6.07 -29.62 -30.16
N LEU A 20 5.54 -28.63 -30.90
CA LEU A 20 4.14 -28.61 -31.36
C LEU A 20 3.79 -29.71 -32.39
N VAL A 21 4.79 -30.37 -33.00
CA VAL A 21 4.56 -31.26 -34.16
C VAL A 21 4.44 -32.75 -33.76
N ILE A 22 4.66 -33.08 -32.49
CA ILE A 22 4.68 -34.48 -32.02
C ILE A 22 3.39 -34.78 -31.23
N CYS A 23 2.29 -35.01 -31.96
CA CYS A 23 1.05 -35.54 -31.38
C CYS A 23 0.85 -36.98 -31.88
N ASN A 24 1.08 -37.96 -31.00
CA ASN A 24 0.69 -39.34 -31.26
C ASN A 24 -0.69 -39.61 -30.64
N LEU A 25 -1.58 -40.22 -31.43
CA LEU A 25 -2.82 -40.81 -30.94
C LEU A 25 -2.48 -42.08 -30.18
N SER A 26 -2.72 -42.12 -28.87
CA SER A 26 -2.80 -43.39 -28.17
C SER A 26 -3.98 -43.38 -27.18
N LEU A 27 -4.67 -44.51 -27.20
CA LEU A 27 -5.78 -44.86 -26.33
C LEU A 27 -5.26 -45.06 -24.90
N ALA A 28 -5.97 -44.50 -23.90
CA ALA A 28 -5.72 -44.76 -22.49
C ALA A 28 -5.73 -46.27 -22.22
N GLN A 29 -4.77 -46.76 -21.43
CA GLN A 29 -4.57 -48.21 -21.25
C GLN A 29 -5.55 -48.84 -20.25
N ASN A 30 -6.07 -48.09 -19.27
CA ASN A 30 -7.12 -48.51 -18.31
C ASN A 30 -7.69 -47.31 -17.50
N ILE A 31 -8.73 -47.54 -16.67
CA ILE A 31 -9.37 -46.50 -15.85
C ILE A 31 -8.47 -45.91 -14.76
N ALA A 32 -7.50 -46.66 -14.26
CA ALA A 32 -6.53 -46.16 -13.28
C ALA A 32 -5.53 -45.17 -13.93
N ASP A 33 -5.11 -45.44 -15.17
CA ASP A 33 -4.31 -44.52 -15.99
C ASP A 33 -5.09 -43.23 -16.28
N LEU A 34 -6.40 -43.36 -16.55
CA LEU A 34 -7.30 -42.22 -16.73
C LEU A 34 -7.36 -41.36 -15.45
N ALA A 35 -7.62 -42.00 -14.31
CA ALA A 35 -7.78 -41.34 -13.01
C ALA A 35 -6.50 -40.64 -12.52
N LEU A 36 -5.32 -41.19 -12.82
CA LEU A 36 -4.04 -40.60 -12.40
C LEU A 36 -3.47 -39.61 -13.40
N LYS A 37 -3.62 -39.85 -14.71
CA LYS A 37 -2.80 -39.15 -15.72
C LYS A 37 -3.53 -38.13 -16.58
N GLN A 38 -4.84 -38.26 -16.77
CA GLN A 38 -5.61 -37.34 -17.61
C GLN A 38 -5.70 -35.93 -17.01
N GLY A 39 -5.51 -35.81 -15.69
CA GLY A 39 -5.49 -34.54 -14.95
C GLY A 39 -6.90 -33.99 -14.71
N MET A 40 -7.14 -33.36 -13.56
CA MET A 40 -8.43 -32.76 -13.19
C MET A 40 -8.32 -31.24 -13.14
N GLY A 41 -9.40 -30.54 -13.50
CA GLY A 41 -9.46 -29.07 -13.51
C GLY A 41 -9.86 -28.55 -14.90
N VAL A 42 -10.81 -27.62 -14.92
CA VAL A 42 -11.46 -27.15 -16.15
C VAL A 42 -10.60 -26.10 -16.85
N ARG A 43 -9.82 -25.30 -16.09
CA ARG A 43 -8.81 -24.43 -16.69
C ARG A 43 -7.79 -25.20 -17.53
N ALA A 44 -7.21 -26.25 -16.94
CA ALA A 44 -6.23 -27.12 -17.58
C ALA A 44 -6.81 -27.85 -18.81
N MET A 45 -8.06 -28.31 -18.74
CA MET A 45 -8.72 -28.95 -19.88
C MET A 45 -8.86 -28.01 -21.09
N GLY A 46 -9.30 -26.76 -20.89
CA GLY A 46 -9.43 -25.82 -22.00
C GLY A 46 -8.08 -25.46 -22.65
N LEU A 47 -6.98 -25.58 -21.90
CA LEU A 47 -5.59 -25.48 -22.37
C LEU A 47 -5.05 -26.79 -22.99
N GLY A 48 -5.92 -27.73 -23.35
CA GLY A 48 -5.49 -29.01 -23.94
C GLY A 48 -4.72 -29.91 -22.98
N GLY A 49 -4.77 -29.66 -21.67
CA GLY A 49 -3.95 -30.37 -20.68
C GLY A 49 -2.47 -29.97 -20.67
N ALA A 50 -2.09 -28.91 -21.42
CA ALA A 50 -0.75 -28.32 -21.38
C ALA A 50 -0.64 -27.37 -20.19
N TYR A 51 -0.42 -27.92 -18.99
CA TYR A 51 -0.59 -27.17 -17.75
C TYR A 51 0.60 -27.25 -16.81
N SER A 52 1.58 -28.12 -17.04
CA SER A 52 2.63 -28.41 -16.06
C SER A 52 3.56 -27.21 -15.77
N ALA A 53 3.78 -26.35 -16.76
CA ALA A 53 4.58 -25.12 -16.59
C ALA A 53 3.79 -23.92 -16.05
N VAL A 54 2.46 -23.97 -16.11
CA VAL A 54 1.58 -22.82 -15.83
C VAL A 54 0.63 -23.08 -14.66
N ALA A 55 0.70 -24.29 -14.08
CA ALA A 55 -0.10 -24.71 -12.94
C ALA A 55 0.24 -23.86 -11.72
N ASN A 56 -0.69 -22.98 -11.33
CA ASN A 56 -0.51 -22.07 -10.21
C ASN A 56 -1.75 -21.98 -9.29
N ASP A 57 -2.81 -22.72 -9.61
CA ASP A 57 -4.03 -22.85 -8.81
C ASP A 57 -4.03 -24.16 -7.98
N ALA A 58 -5.18 -24.55 -7.43
CA ALA A 58 -5.30 -25.77 -6.65
C ALA A 58 -5.06 -27.06 -7.47
N SER A 59 -5.23 -27.04 -8.80
CA SER A 59 -4.93 -28.20 -9.65
C SER A 59 -3.43 -28.46 -9.79
N ALA A 60 -2.56 -27.55 -9.33
CA ALA A 60 -1.12 -27.75 -9.27
C ALA A 60 -0.74 -29.03 -8.50
N VAL A 61 -1.50 -29.43 -7.48
CA VAL A 61 -1.27 -30.69 -6.75
C VAL A 61 -1.32 -31.92 -7.67
N ILE A 62 -2.01 -31.84 -8.81
CA ILE A 62 -2.18 -32.92 -9.79
C ILE A 62 -1.18 -32.81 -10.95
N TYR A 63 -0.98 -31.58 -11.47
CA TYR A 63 -0.19 -31.35 -12.68
C TYR A 63 1.30 -31.12 -12.41
N ASN A 64 1.62 -30.28 -11.41
CA ASN A 64 3.00 -29.99 -11.04
C ASN A 64 3.02 -29.42 -9.60
N PRO A 65 3.44 -30.20 -8.59
CA PRO A 65 3.45 -29.72 -7.21
C PRO A 65 4.38 -28.52 -6.98
N ALA A 66 5.34 -28.24 -7.86
CA ALA A 66 6.12 -27.01 -7.82
C ALA A 66 5.25 -25.74 -8.02
N GLY A 67 4.07 -25.89 -8.61
CA GLY A 67 3.06 -24.82 -8.72
C GLY A 67 2.40 -24.45 -7.39
N LEU A 68 2.44 -25.36 -6.39
CA LEU A 68 1.99 -25.06 -5.03
C LEU A 68 2.93 -24.09 -4.31
N ALA A 69 4.16 -23.91 -4.80
CA ALA A 69 5.12 -22.94 -4.27
C ALA A 69 4.66 -21.48 -4.47
N VAL A 70 3.62 -21.22 -5.26
CA VAL A 70 3.00 -19.89 -5.34
C VAL A 70 2.00 -19.79 -4.18
N PRO A 71 2.18 -18.91 -3.17
CA PRO A 71 1.24 -18.82 -2.06
C PRO A 71 -0.14 -18.33 -2.55
N GLY A 72 -1.22 -18.74 -1.90
CA GLY A 72 -2.56 -18.26 -2.20
C GLY A 72 -3.64 -19.13 -1.56
N PHE A 73 -4.89 -18.69 -1.68
CA PHE A 73 -6.05 -19.50 -1.35
C PHE A 73 -6.83 -19.80 -2.62
N CYS A 74 -7.10 -21.08 -2.87
CA CYS A 74 -7.96 -21.51 -3.96
C CYS A 74 -8.80 -22.67 -3.46
N TYR A 75 -10.11 -22.57 -3.55
CA TYR A 75 -11.01 -23.70 -3.33
C TYR A 75 -11.94 -23.80 -4.52
N THR A 76 -11.84 -24.88 -5.28
CA THR A 76 -12.62 -25.10 -6.51
C THR A 76 -13.26 -26.46 -6.48
N VAL A 77 -14.54 -26.50 -6.83
CA VAL A 77 -15.30 -27.73 -7.02
C VAL A 77 -15.80 -27.77 -8.44
N GLY A 78 -15.84 -28.95 -9.03
CA GLY A 78 -16.27 -29.08 -10.40
C GLY A 78 -16.64 -30.50 -10.79
N ASN A 79 -17.21 -30.59 -11.97
CA ASN A 79 -17.51 -31.85 -12.63
C ASN A 79 -16.72 -31.88 -13.96
N PRO A 80 -15.82 -32.85 -14.16
CA PRO A 80 -15.04 -32.93 -15.39
C PRO A 80 -15.86 -33.48 -16.57
N ASP A 81 -17.06 -34.02 -16.37
CA ASP A 81 -17.99 -34.39 -17.43
C ASP A 81 -19.46 -34.15 -16.99
N THR A 82 -19.95 -32.93 -17.22
CA THR A 82 -21.32 -32.54 -16.87
C THR A 82 -22.40 -33.28 -17.66
N ALA A 83 -22.03 -33.98 -18.73
CA ALA A 83 -22.95 -34.74 -19.57
C ALA A 83 -22.92 -36.24 -19.28
N GLU A 84 -22.09 -36.69 -18.33
CA GLU A 84 -21.97 -38.10 -17.90
C GLU A 84 -21.70 -39.09 -19.06
N LYS A 85 -20.94 -38.67 -20.06
CA LYS A 85 -20.71 -39.42 -21.31
C LYS A 85 -19.55 -40.40 -21.23
N GLU A 86 -18.45 -40.02 -20.59
CA GLU A 86 -17.26 -40.86 -20.43
C GLU A 86 -17.09 -41.30 -18.98
N THR A 87 -17.40 -40.42 -18.02
CA THR A 87 -17.25 -40.70 -16.58
C THR A 87 -18.30 -39.90 -15.79
N THR A 88 -18.93 -40.50 -14.77
CA THR A 88 -19.55 -39.69 -13.70
C THR A 88 -18.46 -39.33 -12.71
N SER A 89 -18.27 -38.05 -12.39
CA SER A 89 -17.15 -37.66 -11.54
C SER A 89 -17.36 -36.29 -10.90
N SER A 90 -16.65 -36.07 -9.80
CA SER A 90 -16.58 -34.78 -9.11
C SER A 90 -15.18 -34.62 -8.57
N PHE A 91 -14.75 -33.37 -8.47
CA PHE A 91 -13.51 -33.04 -7.79
C PHE A 91 -13.68 -31.88 -6.83
N ASP A 92 -12.81 -31.90 -5.83
CA ASP A 92 -12.58 -30.85 -4.86
C ASP A 92 -11.07 -30.57 -4.88
N LEU A 93 -10.69 -29.32 -5.10
CA LEU A 93 -9.31 -28.88 -5.06
C LEU A 93 -9.20 -27.72 -4.07
N LEU A 94 -8.32 -27.87 -3.10
CA LEU A 94 -7.97 -26.85 -2.11
C LEU A 94 -6.48 -26.52 -2.21
N LYS A 95 -6.18 -25.24 -2.18
CA LYS A 95 -4.84 -24.69 -1.98
C LYS A 95 -4.88 -23.72 -0.82
N LEU A 96 -3.96 -23.89 0.13
CA LEU A 96 -3.80 -23.04 1.28
C LEU A 96 -2.32 -22.72 1.48
N GLY A 97 -1.91 -21.52 1.09
CA GLY A 97 -0.52 -21.12 1.08
C GLY A 97 0.29 -22.00 0.13
N TYR A 98 1.20 -22.79 0.70
CA TYR A 98 2.10 -23.71 -0.01
C TYR A 98 1.61 -25.17 -0.07
N PHE A 99 0.44 -25.44 0.53
CA PHE A 99 -0.15 -26.77 0.60
C PHE A 99 -1.29 -26.90 -0.40
N GLY A 100 -1.40 -28.08 -0.99
CA GLY A 100 -2.50 -28.47 -1.87
C GLY A 100 -3.16 -29.74 -1.36
N HIS A 101 -4.48 -29.81 -1.48
CA HIS A 101 -5.27 -31.01 -1.30
C HIS A 101 -6.19 -31.16 -2.51
N ALA A 102 -6.35 -32.38 -3.00
CA ALA A 102 -7.31 -32.68 -4.04
C ALA A 102 -8.00 -34.00 -3.72
N SER A 103 -9.29 -34.08 -4.02
CA SER A 103 -10.06 -35.31 -3.97
C SER A 103 -10.87 -35.41 -5.25
N TRP A 104 -10.82 -36.56 -5.91
CA TRP A 104 -11.67 -36.82 -7.06
C TRP A 104 -12.07 -38.28 -7.15
N ARG A 105 -13.19 -38.50 -7.84
CA ARG A 105 -13.73 -39.84 -8.11
C ARG A 105 -14.02 -39.98 -9.59
N VAL A 106 -13.64 -41.11 -10.16
CA VAL A 106 -13.87 -41.47 -11.56
C VAL A 106 -14.66 -42.77 -11.61
N HIS A 107 -15.79 -42.78 -12.31
CA HIS A 107 -16.59 -43.98 -12.54
C HIS A 107 -16.44 -44.44 -13.98
N GLY A 108 -16.27 -45.74 -14.18
CA GLY A 108 -16.18 -46.40 -15.48
C GLY A 108 -17.50 -47.02 -15.93
N PRO A 109 -17.62 -47.38 -17.22
CA PRO A 109 -18.84 -47.94 -17.81
C PRO A 109 -19.25 -49.33 -17.29
N ALA A 110 -18.43 -50.01 -16.47
CA ALA A 110 -18.66 -51.36 -15.96
C ALA A 110 -18.78 -51.44 -14.42
N SER A 111 -19.33 -50.41 -13.76
CA SER A 111 -19.39 -50.27 -12.29
C SER A 111 -18.01 -50.25 -11.61
N GLU A 112 -17.00 -49.78 -12.34
CA GLU A 112 -15.66 -49.55 -11.82
C GLU A 112 -15.62 -48.15 -11.18
N GLU A 113 -15.05 -48.03 -9.98
CA GLU A 113 -14.86 -46.74 -9.32
C GLU A 113 -13.41 -46.60 -8.89
N VAL A 114 -12.81 -45.44 -9.15
CA VAL A 114 -11.50 -45.06 -8.63
C VAL A 114 -11.65 -43.74 -7.87
N SER A 115 -11.35 -43.75 -6.58
CA SER A 115 -11.24 -42.56 -5.75
C SER A 115 -9.78 -42.25 -5.49
N VAL A 116 -9.39 -41.00 -5.68
CA VAL A 116 -8.04 -40.51 -5.40
C VAL A 116 -8.10 -39.32 -4.48
N THR A 117 -7.26 -39.34 -3.45
CA THR A 117 -6.97 -38.18 -2.61
C THR A 117 -5.49 -37.85 -2.73
N ALA A 118 -5.16 -36.60 -3.03
CA ALA A 118 -3.81 -36.12 -3.19
C ALA A 118 -3.54 -35.00 -2.20
N THR A 119 -2.38 -35.05 -1.54
CA THR A 119 -1.89 -33.96 -0.68
C THR A 119 -0.48 -33.61 -1.14
N GLY A 120 -0.25 -32.33 -1.37
CA GLY A 120 1.02 -31.84 -1.89
C GLY A 120 1.55 -30.64 -1.13
N PHE A 121 2.84 -30.44 -1.28
CA PHE A 121 3.57 -29.30 -0.74
C PHE A 121 4.52 -28.77 -1.82
N GLY A 122 4.53 -27.45 -1.99
CA GLY A 122 5.49 -26.76 -2.84
C GLY A 122 6.42 -25.90 -2.01
N ASN A 123 7.68 -25.84 -2.41
CA ASN A 123 8.65 -24.91 -1.85
C ASN A 123 9.19 -23.99 -2.93
N ARG A 124 9.31 -22.73 -2.57
CA ARG A 124 9.75 -21.66 -3.44
C ARG A 124 11.25 -21.45 -3.30
N SER A 125 11.87 -21.10 -4.41
CA SER A 125 13.22 -20.57 -4.44
C SER A 125 13.25 -19.35 -5.35
N SER A 126 14.40 -18.70 -5.44
CA SER A 126 14.60 -17.59 -6.36
C SER A 126 14.31 -18.02 -7.80
N TRP A 127 14.96 -19.04 -8.34
CA TRP A 127 14.83 -19.36 -9.78
C TRP A 127 14.19 -20.73 -10.08
N LEU A 128 14.07 -21.60 -9.07
CA LEU A 128 13.60 -22.98 -9.22
C LEU A 128 12.64 -23.36 -8.08
N ASN A 129 11.36 -23.43 -8.40
CA ASN A 129 10.39 -24.02 -7.48
C ASN A 129 10.47 -25.54 -7.57
N TRP A 130 10.20 -26.20 -6.45
CA TRP A 130 10.04 -27.64 -6.41
C TRP A 130 8.84 -28.01 -5.54
N GLY A 131 8.33 -29.21 -5.72
CA GLY A 131 7.25 -29.71 -4.87
C GLY A 131 7.10 -31.21 -4.96
N VAL A 132 6.32 -31.74 -4.03
CA VAL A 132 5.97 -33.16 -3.95
C VAL A 132 4.47 -33.32 -3.75
N THR A 133 3.89 -34.35 -4.34
CA THR A 133 2.51 -34.78 -4.08
C THR A 133 2.53 -36.24 -3.66
N PHE A 134 1.76 -36.56 -2.62
CA PHE A 134 1.42 -37.91 -2.22
C PHE A 134 -0.05 -38.20 -2.56
N LYS A 135 -0.32 -39.33 -3.21
CA LYS A 135 -1.66 -39.73 -3.65
C LYS A 135 -2.04 -41.05 -2.98
N ASN A 136 -3.22 -41.11 -2.38
CA ASN A 136 -3.88 -42.35 -1.97
C ASN A 136 -4.98 -42.69 -2.97
N LEU A 137 -5.06 -43.95 -3.34
CA LEU A 137 -6.01 -44.49 -4.29
C LEU A 137 -6.80 -45.62 -3.65
N SER A 138 -8.11 -45.61 -3.89
CA SER A 138 -8.98 -46.75 -3.63
C SER A 138 -9.75 -47.06 -4.91
N TRP A 139 -9.76 -48.31 -5.35
CA TRP A 139 -10.48 -48.70 -6.56
C TRP A 139 -11.25 -50.00 -6.41
N SER A 140 -12.35 -50.10 -7.13
CA SER A 140 -13.16 -51.30 -7.30
C SER A 140 -13.18 -51.67 -8.78
N LEU A 141 -12.57 -52.80 -9.16
CA LEU A 141 -12.67 -53.37 -10.50
C LEU A 141 -13.36 -54.74 -10.43
N GLY A 142 -14.48 -54.89 -11.12
CA GLY A 142 -15.20 -56.17 -11.20
C GLY A 142 -15.59 -56.77 -9.84
N GLY A 143 -15.92 -55.93 -8.85
CA GLY A 143 -16.33 -56.35 -7.50
C GLY A 143 -15.18 -56.66 -6.53
N ARG A 144 -13.93 -56.40 -6.90
CA ARG A 144 -12.76 -56.48 -5.99
C ARG A 144 -12.26 -55.08 -5.66
N ALA A 145 -12.26 -54.75 -4.36
CA ALA A 145 -11.67 -53.53 -3.83
C ALA A 145 -10.17 -53.70 -3.58
N ALA A 146 -9.37 -52.71 -3.92
CA ALA A 146 -7.95 -52.62 -3.56
C ALA A 146 -7.55 -51.16 -3.33
N ASP A 147 -6.51 -50.98 -2.53
CA ASP A 147 -5.97 -49.68 -2.17
C ASP A 147 -4.49 -49.58 -2.57
N GLY A 148 -4.03 -48.37 -2.81
CA GLY A 148 -2.64 -48.11 -3.14
C GLY A 148 -2.27 -46.66 -2.95
N TRP A 149 -0.99 -46.37 -3.17
CA TRP A 149 -0.47 -45.01 -3.08
C TRP A 149 0.52 -44.74 -4.22
N SER A 150 0.62 -43.48 -4.62
CA SER A 150 1.67 -43.02 -5.53
C SER A 150 2.25 -41.65 -5.12
N GLY A 151 3.40 -41.29 -5.68
CA GLY A 151 4.05 -40.01 -5.42
C GLY A 151 4.60 -39.33 -6.68
N ASP A 152 4.43 -38.00 -6.72
CA ASP A 152 4.96 -37.14 -7.78
C ASP A 152 6.02 -36.19 -7.22
N ILE A 153 7.01 -35.84 -8.04
CA ILE A 153 7.96 -34.77 -7.79
C ILE A 153 7.94 -33.80 -8.97
N GLY A 154 7.87 -32.51 -8.67
CA GLY A 154 7.78 -31.46 -9.66
C GLY A 154 8.86 -30.40 -9.48
N PHE A 155 9.32 -29.87 -10.59
CA PHE A 155 10.20 -28.71 -10.68
C PHE A 155 9.60 -27.69 -11.65
N LEU A 156 9.77 -26.41 -11.35
CA LEU A 156 9.35 -25.30 -12.20
C LEU A 156 10.43 -24.21 -12.18
N ALA A 157 11.14 -24.09 -13.29
CA ALA A 157 12.18 -23.09 -13.51
C ALA A 157 11.62 -21.92 -14.34
N ARG A 158 11.84 -20.69 -13.89
CA ARG A 158 11.46 -19.49 -14.65
C ARG A 158 12.70 -18.88 -15.28
N LEU A 159 12.89 -19.14 -16.57
CA LEU A 159 14.13 -18.76 -17.28
C LEU A 159 14.12 -17.27 -17.63
N THR A 160 12.96 -16.76 -18.06
CA THR A 160 12.67 -15.33 -18.29
C THR A 160 11.28 -15.00 -17.74
N PRO A 161 10.90 -13.72 -17.55
CA PRO A 161 9.53 -13.35 -17.15
C PRO A 161 8.44 -13.84 -18.11
N GLN A 162 8.82 -14.20 -19.33
CA GLN A 162 7.93 -14.71 -20.35
C GLN A 162 8.07 -16.22 -20.55
N PHE A 163 9.02 -16.92 -19.91
CA PHE A 163 9.32 -18.31 -20.24
C PHE A 163 9.52 -19.18 -18.99
N ASP A 164 8.64 -20.17 -18.87
CA ASP A 164 8.63 -21.16 -17.80
C ASP A 164 8.92 -22.56 -18.35
N LEU A 165 9.71 -23.32 -17.60
CA LEU A 165 10.07 -24.70 -17.90
C LEU A 165 9.73 -25.59 -16.71
N ALA A 166 8.93 -26.62 -16.93
CA ALA A 166 8.58 -27.60 -15.92
C ALA A 166 9.17 -28.98 -16.23
N LEU A 167 9.53 -29.69 -15.17
CA LEU A 167 9.91 -31.10 -15.19
C LEU A 167 9.14 -31.79 -14.07
N VAL A 168 8.33 -32.79 -14.41
CA VAL A 168 7.51 -33.51 -13.44
C VAL A 168 7.73 -35.01 -13.62
N GLY A 169 8.17 -35.68 -12.56
CA GLY A 169 8.14 -37.12 -12.47
C GLY A 169 6.85 -37.56 -11.79
N ARG A 170 6.01 -38.31 -12.50
CA ARG A 170 4.70 -38.74 -12.01
C ARG A 170 4.71 -40.23 -11.69
N ASP A 171 4.06 -40.55 -10.57
CA ASP A 171 3.90 -41.92 -10.07
C ASP A 171 5.25 -42.66 -9.98
N LEU A 172 6.30 -41.95 -9.55
CA LEU A 172 7.67 -42.48 -9.44
C LEU A 172 7.81 -43.49 -8.29
N PHE A 173 6.96 -43.35 -7.29
CA PHE A 173 6.89 -44.21 -6.12
C PHE A 173 5.48 -44.78 -6.08
N THR A 174 5.30 -46.10 -6.10
CA THR A 174 3.97 -46.74 -6.08
C THR A 174 3.92 -47.93 -5.11
N SER A 175 2.74 -48.25 -4.61
CA SER A 175 2.51 -49.52 -3.91
C SER A 175 2.59 -50.71 -4.89
N LYS A 176 2.99 -51.90 -4.42
CA LYS A 176 3.15 -53.12 -5.25
C LYS A 176 1.89 -53.56 -6.01
N GLN A 177 0.73 -52.99 -5.70
CA GLN A 177 -0.58 -53.37 -6.22
C GLN A 177 -1.08 -52.43 -7.33
N LEU A 178 -0.39 -51.32 -7.62
CA LEU A 178 -0.75 -50.36 -8.68
C LEU A 178 0.02 -50.64 -9.98
N PRO A 179 -0.63 -51.12 -11.06
CA PRO A 179 0.02 -51.40 -12.35
C PRO A 179 0.05 -50.15 -13.26
N VAL A 180 0.37 -48.98 -12.70
CA VAL A 180 0.43 -47.72 -13.48
C VAL A 180 1.90 -47.38 -13.72
N PRO A 181 2.35 -47.28 -15.00
CA PRO A 181 3.74 -46.97 -15.27
C PRO A 181 4.03 -45.51 -14.91
N GLY A 182 5.14 -45.28 -14.20
CA GLY A 182 5.64 -43.93 -13.96
C GLY A 182 5.97 -43.21 -15.26
N SER A 183 5.81 -41.89 -15.27
CA SER A 183 6.06 -41.05 -16.45
C SER A 183 6.91 -39.83 -16.13
N LEU A 184 7.58 -39.32 -17.15
CA LEU A 184 8.24 -38.02 -17.11
C LEU A 184 7.47 -37.04 -17.98
N ARG A 185 7.19 -35.85 -17.46
CA ARG A 185 6.54 -34.78 -18.20
C ARG A 185 7.44 -33.55 -18.26
N LEU A 186 7.60 -33.01 -19.47
CA LEU A 186 8.29 -31.75 -19.76
C LEU A 186 7.25 -30.72 -20.19
N GLY A 187 7.13 -29.64 -19.43
CA GLY A 187 6.18 -28.57 -19.70
C GLY A 187 6.87 -27.27 -20.09
N PHE A 188 6.26 -26.52 -20.99
CA PHE A 188 6.72 -25.21 -21.44
C PHE A 188 5.57 -24.20 -21.33
N GLY A 189 5.87 -23.01 -20.81
CA GLY A 189 4.95 -21.87 -20.77
C GLY A 189 5.63 -20.65 -21.39
N PHE A 190 4.93 -19.95 -22.29
CA PHE A 190 5.44 -18.75 -22.94
C PHE A 190 4.40 -17.63 -23.03
N SER A 191 4.74 -16.46 -22.49
CA SER A 191 3.86 -15.29 -22.38
C SER A 191 4.43 -14.06 -23.09
N PRO A 192 4.27 -13.96 -24.43
CA PRO A 192 4.90 -12.91 -25.23
C PRO A 192 4.30 -11.51 -25.04
N LEU A 193 3.06 -11.42 -24.55
CA LEU A 193 2.31 -10.17 -24.36
C LEU A 193 1.93 -10.01 -22.89
N GLU A 194 2.89 -10.25 -22.00
CA GLU A 194 2.67 -10.26 -20.54
C GLU A 194 1.49 -11.19 -20.21
N ASP A 195 0.49 -10.70 -19.49
CA ASP A 195 -0.64 -11.52 -19.04
C ASP A 195 -1.73 -11.71 -20.12
N ARG A 196 -1.62 -11.06 -21.29
CA ARG A 196 -2.67 -11.14 -22.32
C ARG A 196 -2.67 -12.40 -23.16
N LEU A 197 -1.51 -13.01 -23.38
CA LEU A 197 -1.38 -14.21 -24.20
C LEU A 197 -0.43 -15.19 -23.53
N LEU A 198 -0.90 -16.42 -23.35
CA LEU A 198 -0.14 -17.55 -22.86
C LEU A 198 -0.20 -18.68 -23.88
N LEU A 199 0.97 -19.21 -24.21
CA LEU A 199 1.15 -20.46 -24.95
C LEU A 199 1.72 -21.51 -24.00
N ALA A 200 1.16 -22.71 -24.01
CA ALA A 200 1.62 -23.80 -23.19
C ALA A 200 1.75 -25.09 -23.99
N SER A 201 2.72 -25.93 -23.64
CA SER A 201 2.87 -27.27 -24.21
C SER A 201 3.42 -28.25 -23.18
N ASP A 202 2.87 -29.45 -23.12
CA ASP A 202 3.41 -30.54 -22.30
C ASP A 202 3.75 -31.75 -23.20
N LEU A 203 4.91 -32.37 -22.96
CA LEU A 203 5.34 -33.63 -23.56
C LEU A 203 5.48 -34.69 -22.47
N GLU A 204 4.87 -35.85 -22.65
CA GLU A 204 4.89 -36.95 -21.67
C GLU A 204 5.57 -38.20 -22.25
N PHE A 205 6.46 -38.80 -21.44
CA PHE A 205 7.33 -39.92 -21.81
C PHE A 205 7.08 -41.12 -20.90
N TYR A 206 6.90 -42.32 -21.48
CA TYR A 206 6.99 -43.60 -20.79
C TYR A 206 8.27 -44.32 -21.24
N GLY A 207 9.23 -44.47 -20.33
CA GLY A 207 10.56 -44.96 -20.69
C GLY A 207 11.31 -43.94 -21.57
N THR A 208 11.84 -44.37 -22.73
CA THR A 208 12.70 -43.54 -23.60
C THR A 208 11.97 -42.92 -24.80
N ALA A 209 10.68 -43.20 -25.01
CA ALA A 209 9.91 -42.71 -26.16
C ALA A 209 8.82 -41.72 -25.73
N ALA A 210 8.70 -40.60 -26.45
CA ALA A 210 7.60 -39.65 -26.27
C ALA A 210 6.28 -40.33 -26.63
N SER A 211 5.31 -40.29 -25.72
CA SER A 211 4.06 -41.01 -25.87
C SER A 211 2.87 -40.10 -26.15
N TYR A 212 2.84 -38.88 -25.59
CA TYR A 212 1.80 -37.90 -25.88
C TYR A 212 2.30 -36.46 -25.85
N GLY A 213 1.58 -35.58 -26.57
CA GLY A 213 1.78 -34.14 -26.57
C GLY A 213 0.45 -33.40 -26.33
N ASN A 214 0.53 -32.32 -25.56
CA ASN A 214 -0.58 -31.43 -25.25
C ASN A 214 -0.19 -30.00 -25.60
N LEU A 215 -1.12 -29.23 -26.16
CA LEU A 215 -0.92 -27.84 -26.56
C LEU A 215 -2.06 -26.97 -26.09
N GLY A 216 -1.74 -25.76 -25.62
CA GLY A 216 -2.71 -24.83 -25.09
C GLY A 216 -2.38 -23.39 -25.46
N LEU A 217 -3.43 -22.61 -25.67
CA LEU A 217 -3.39 -21.17 -25.81
C LEU A 217 -4.47 -20.58 -24.90
N GLU A 218 -4.09 -19.57 -24.11
CA GLU A 218 -5.01 -18.75 -23.32
C GLU A 218 -4.83 -17.29 -23.70
N PHE A 219 -5.94 -16.62 -24.01
CA PHE A 219 -5.96 -15.20 -24.34
C PHE A 219 -6.89 -14.47 -23.37
N GLN A 220 -6.34 -13.49 -22.66
CA GLN A 220 -7.09 -12.67 -21.71
C GLN A 220 -7.72 -11.48 -22.46
N VAL A 221 -9.04 -11.56 -22.68
CA VAL A 221 -9.82 -10.56 -23.42
C VAL A 221 -9.83 -9.24 -22.65
N VAL A 222 -10.12 -9.33 -21.35
CA VAL A 222 -10.02 -8.27 -20.35
C VAL A 222 -9.61 -8.89 -19.01
N LYS A 223 -9.17 -8.09 -18.04
CA LYS A 223 -8.81 -8.61 -16.71
C LYS A 223 -9.98 -9.40 -16.13
N GLY A 224 -9.74 -10.66 -15.79
CA GLY A 224 -10.75 -11.59 -15.28
C GLY A 224 -11.58 -12.34 -16.34
N LEU A 225 -11.44 -12.08 -17.64
CA LEU A 225 -12.12 -12.85 -18.70
C LEU A 225 -11.10 -13.42 -19.68
N ALA A 226 -11.02 -14.74 -19.78
CA ALA A 226 -10.09 -15.42 -20.67
C ALA A 226 -10.77 -16.46 -21.55
N VAL A 227 -10.30 -16.59 -22.79
CA VAL A 227 -10.69 -17.64 -23.73
C VAL A 227 -9.51 -18.57 -23.98
N ARG A 228 -9.79 -19.85 -24.15
CA ARG A 228 -8.80 -20.92 -24.27
C ARG A 228 -9.08 -21.81 -25.46
N ALA A 229 -8.03 -22.29 -26.09
CA ALA A 229 -8.06 -23.32 -27.12
C ALA A 229 -6.87 -24.26 -26.94
N GLY A 230 -7.02 -25.52 -27.29
CA GLY A 230 -5.95 -26.49 -27.13
C GLY A 230 -6.16 -27.79 -27.87
N VAL A 231 -5.16 -28.66 -27.71
CA VAL A 231 -5.13 -30.03 -28.21
C VAL A 231 -4.67 -30.92 -27.05
N ASN A 232 -5.52 -31.86 -26.63
CA ASN A 232 -5.25 -32.84 -25.59
C ASN A 232 -5.12 -34.23 -26.21
N ARG A 233 -3.90 -34.76 -26.31
CA ARG A 233 -3.63 -36.08 -26.93
C ARG A 233 -4.28 -36.30 -28.32
N GLY A 234 -4.41 -35.22 -29.10
CA GLY A 234 -5.03 -35.22 -30.42
C GLY A 234 -6.47 -34.70 -30.46
N ASP A 235 -7.14 -34.59 -29.32
CA ASP A 235 -8.51 -34.05 -29.23
C ASP A 235 -8.50 -32.54 -29.11
N LEU A 236 -9.38 -31.86 -29.85
CA LEU A 236 -9.52 -30.40 -29.76
C LEU A 236 -10.19 -30.02 -28.44
N THR A 237 -9.74 -28.91 -27.86
CA THR A 237 -10.35 -28.35 -26.65
C THR A 237 -10.62 -26.86 -26.82
N SER A 238 -11.65 -26.37 -26.13
CA SER A 238 -11.93 -24.95 -25.97
C SER A 238 -12.32 -24.66 -24.53
N GLY A 239 -12.17 -23.41 -24.09
CA GLY A 239 -12.56 -23.03 -22.74
C GLY A 239 -12.77 -21.53 -22.54
N LEU A 240 -13.43 -21.20 -21.45
CA LEU A 240 -13.76 -19.85 -21.02
C LEU A 240 -13.56 -19.76 -19.50
N SER A 241 -12.96 -18.67 -19.05
CA SER A 241 -12.79 -18.36 -17.61
C SER A 241 -13.37 -16.99 -17.31
N LEU A 242 -14.12 -16.89 -16.22
CA LEU A 242 -14.57 -15.64 -15.61
C LEU A 242 -14.11 -15.61 -14.15
N ASP A 243 -13.06 -14.85 -13.88
CA ASP A 243 -12.54 -14.56 -12.55
C ASP A 243 -13.07 -13.20 -12.07
N LEU A 244 -13.96 -13.25 -11.08
CA LEU A 244 -14.41 -12.10 -10.30
C LEU A 244 -13.50 -11.94 -9.06
N ALA A 245 -13.73 -10.90 -8.27
CA ALA A 245 -12.88 -10.57 -7.11
C ALA A 245 -12.73 -11.71 -6.08
N LEU A 246 -13.75 -12.57 -5.94
CA LEU A 246 -13.78 -13.68 -4.99
C LEU A 246 -14.29 -14.99 -5.58
N LEU A 247 -14.87 -14.96 -6.78
CA LEU A 247 -15.49 -16.12 -7.41
C LEU A 247 -14.87 -16.35 -8.78
N SER A 248 -14.54 -17.60 -9.08
CA SER A 248 -14.06 -18.02 -10.39
C SER A 248 -15.05 -19.01 -11.01
N PHE A 249 -15.25 -18.88 -12.30
CA PHE A 249 -16.01 -19.82 -13.12
C PHE A 249 -15.15 -20.23 -14.29
N ASP A 250 -14.95 -21.53 -14.47
CA ASP A 250 -14.30 -22.05 -15.67
C ASP A 250 -15.22 -23.06 -16.35
N TYR A 251 -15.29 -22.95 -17.68
CA TYR A 251 -15.99 -23.88 -18.56
C TYR A 251 -15.01 -24.37 -19.63
N ALA A 252 -15.10 -25.65 -19.98
CA ALA A 252 -14.30 -26.21 -21.07
C ALA A 252 -15.08 -27.28 -21.83
N VAL A 253 -14.72 -27.47 -23.10
CA VAL A 253 -15.25 -28.52 -23.96
C VAL A 253 -14.09 -29.26 -24.59
N ARG A 254 -14.11 -30.59 -24.54
CA ARG A 254 -13.23 -31.49 -25.30
C ARG A 254 -14.01 -32.20 -26.39
N TYR A 255 -13.43 -32.26 -27.57
CA TYR A 255 -14.00 -32.85 -28.79
C TYR A 255 -13.24 -34.13 -29.10
N SER A 256 -13.81 -35.29 -28.79
CA SER A 256 -13.18 -36.61 -29.03
C SER A 256 -14.11 -37.53 -29.80
N GLN A 257 -13.63 -38.14 -30.87
CA GLN A 257 -14.35 -39.17 -31.65
C GLN A 257 -15.82 -38.82 -32.02
N GLY A 258 -16.09 -37.55 -32.31
CA GLY A 258 -17.44 -37.06 -32.65
C GLY A 258 -18.37 -36.79 -31.46
N GLN A 259 -17.86 -36.89 -30.23
CA GLN A 259 -18.56 -36.57 -28.99
C GLN A 259 -18.00 -35.28 -28.36
N TYR A 260 -18.88 -34.54 -27.68
CA TYR A 260 -18.51 -33.38 -26.86
C TYR A 260 -18.59 -33.75 -25.39
N LEU A 261 -17.48 -33.61 -24.69
CA LEU A 261 -17.38 -33.68 -23.23
C LEU A 261 -17.32 -32.25 -22.68
N GLN A 262 -18.27 -31.91 -21.82
CA GLN A 262 -18.39 -30.57 -21.25
C GLN A 262 -17.99 -30.61 -19.78
N SER A 263 -17.25 -29.61 -19.33
CA SER A 263 -16.77 -29.54 -17.96
C SER A 263 -17.00 -28.16 -17.39
N PHE A 264 -17.34 -28.10 -16.11
CA PHE A 264 -17.59 -26.86 -15.39
C PHE A 264 -17.01 -26.93 -13.98
N GLU A 265 -16.32 -25.87 -13.57
CA GLU A 265 -15.88 -25.67 -12.19
C GLU A 265 -16.23 -24.27 -11.71
N THR A 266 -16.47 -24.18 -10.41
CA THR A 266 -16.66 -22.93 -9.71
C THR A 266 -15.91 -22.96 -8.39
N GLY A 267 -15.52 -21.78 -7.89
CA GLY A 267 -14.74 -21.73 -6.67
C GLY A 267 -14.38 -20.32 -6.23
N ILE A 268 -13.62 -20.26 -5.15
CA ILE A 268 -13.04 -19.04 -4.60
C ILE A 268 -11.54 -19.06 -4.91
N LYS A 269 -11.07 -18.09 -5.70
CA LYS A 269 -9.66 -17.91 -6.05
C LYS A 269 -9.16 -16.57 -5.50
N ILE A 270 -8.41 -16.60 -4.41
CA ILE A 270 -7.68 -15.46 -3.86
C ILE A 270 -6.20 -15.76 -4.03
N LEU A 271 -5.73 -15.57 -5.26
CA LEU A 271 -4.32 -15.66 -5.58
C LEU A 271 -3.71 -14.26 -5.44
N PRO A 272 -2.56 -14.10 -4.76
CA PRO A 272 -1.88 -12.82 -4.72
C PRO A 272 -1.67 -12.32 -6.14
N GLN A 273 -1.93 -11.02 -6.38
CA GLN A 273 -1.62 -10.42 -7.68
C GLN A 273 -0.15 -10.68 -7.97
N ARG A 274 0.06 -11.28 -9.14
CA ARG A 274 1.24 -12.06 -9.53
C ARG A 274 2.52 -11.41 -9.04
N GLU A 275 3.12 -12.03 -8.03
CA GLU A 275 4.49 -11.69 -7.66
C GLU A 275 5.39 -11.98 -8.85
N ARG A 276 6.14 -10.95 -9.31
CA ARG A 276 7.13 -11.12 -10.37
C ARG A 276 8.16 -12.15 -9.86
N PRO A 277 8.29 -13.32 -10.49
CA PRO A 277 9.34 -14.24 -10.12
C PRO A 277 10.71 -13.68 -10.47
N PHE A 278 11.69 -14.09 -9.68
CA PHE A 278 13.09 -14.02 -10.07
C PHE A 278 13.29 -14.78 -11.39
N SER A 279 13.95 -14.10 -12.33
CA SER A 279 14.37 -14.64 -13.63
C SER A 279 15.88 -14.84 -13.64
N ILE A 280 16.35 -15.91 -14.30
CA ILE A 280 17.78 -16.13 -14.54
C ILE A 280 18.37 -14.99 -15.40
N ILE A 281 17.59 -14.50 -16.37
CA ILE A 281 17.92 -13.31 -17.18
C ILE A 281 17.07 -12.14 -16.70
N LYS A 282 17.63 -11.30 -15.83
CA LYS A 282 16.91 -10.16 -15.27
C LYS A 282 16.71 -9.06 -16.33
N PRO A 283 15.46 -8.66 -16.64
CA PRO A 283 15.24 -7.47 -17.45
C PRO A 283 15.68 -6.23 -16.67
N LYS A 284 16.24 -5.26 -17.38
CA LYS A 284 16.58 -3.98 -16.77
C LYS A 284 15.35 -3.10 -16.69
N GLU A 285 14.88 -2.82 -15.48
CA GLU A 285 13.59 -2.18 -15.23
C GLU A 285 13.69 -1.04 -14.21
N TYR A 286 12.84 -0.04 -14.41
CA TYR A 286 12.66 1.09 -13.50
C TYR A 286 11.25 1.05 -12.91
N ALA A 287 11.16 1.22 -11.59
CA ALA A 287 9.88 1.41 -10.92
C ALA A 287 9.39 2.85 -11.16
N LEU A 288 8.16 3.02 -11.68
CA LEU A 288 7.53 4.33 -11.74
C LEU A 288 6.99 4.71 -10.36
N ILE A 289 7.47 5.83 -9.82
CA ILE A 289 6.91 6.48 -8.64
C ILE A 289 6.32 7.80 -9.13
N ASP A 290 5.01 7.85 -9.24
CA ASP A 290 4.28 9.03 -9.71
C ASP A 290 3.79 9.84 -8.51
N VAL A 291 4.33 11.05 -8.37
CA VAL A 291 3.97 12.01 -7.30
C VAL A 291 3.13 13.17 -7.84
N SER A 292 2.44 12.96 -8.96
CA SER A 292 1.56 13.97 -9.55
C SER A 292 0.30 14.19 -8.70
N GLY A 293 0.07 15.44 -8.29
CA GLY A 293 -1.10 15.85 -7.50
C GLY A 293 -0.80 16.09 -6.02
N THR A 294 -1.82 16.44 -5.25
CA THR A 294 -1.67 16.68 -3.80
C THR A 294 -1.52 15.35 -3.06
N ILE A 295 -0.40 15.15 -2.39
CA ILE A 295 -0.14 13.99 -1.54
C ILE A 295 -0.63 14.29 -0.12
N LYS A 296 -1.36 13.38 0.49
CA LYS A 296 -1.71 13.45 1.92
C LYS A 296 -0.70 12.72 2.77
N GLY A 297 -0.40 13.23 3.98
CA GLY A 297 0.59 12.67 4.92
C GLY A 297 0.23 11.30 5.53
N GLY A 298 -0.91 10.71 5.15
CA GLY A 298 -1.44 9.43 5.60
C GLY A 298 -1.90 8.54 4.44
N ARG A 299 -2.98 7.76 4.63
CA ARG A 299 -3.45 6.76 3.64
C ARG A 299 -4.09 7.36 2.38
N SER A 300 -4.03 6.58 1.30
CA SER A 300 -4.72 6.89 0.05
C SER A 300 -6.24 7.02 0.26
N GLN A 301 -6.84 8.08 -0.28
CA GLN A 301 -8.28 8.33 -0.18
C GLN A 301 -8.99 8.00 -1.49
N TYR A 302 -10.20 7.46 -1.37
CA TYR A 302 -11.04 7.11 -2.51
C TYR A 302 -12.27 8.03 -2.50
N SER A 303 -12.47 8.78 -3.58
CA SER A 303 -13.66 9.60 -3.79
C SER A 303 -14.48 9.05 -4.96
N LEU A 304 -15.80 9.01 -4.79
CA LEU A 304 -16.75 8.50 -5.78
C LEU A 304 -16.73 9.32 -7.08
N LEU A 305 -16.47 10.63 -6.99
CA LEU A 305 -16.41 11.55 -8.14
C LEU A 305 -15.01 12.12 -8.38
N GLY A 306 -14.12 12.08 -7.37
CA GLY A 306 -12.79 12.68 -7.41
C GLY A 306 -11.63 11.70 -7.65
N GLY A 307 -11.90 10.41 -7.82
CA GLY A 307 -10.86 9.40 -8.05
C GLY A 307 -10.04 9.06 -6.79
N VAL A 308 -8.82 8.54 -7.00
CA VAL A 308 -7.90 8.16 -5.93
C VAL A 308 -6.94 9.32 -5.66
N THR A 309 -6.88 9.80 -4.42
CA THR A 309 -5.81 10.68 -3.96
C THR A 309 -4.73 9.80 -3.31
N PRO A 310 -3.51 9.71 -3.88
CA PRO A 310 -2.44 8.92 -3.30
C PRO A 310 -2.08 9.40 -1.89
N GLY A 311 -1.97 8.45 -0.97
CA GLY A 311 -1.40 8.67 0.34
C GLY A 311 0.12 8.50 0.31
N LEU A 312 0.79 9.19 1.24
CA LEU A 312 2.21 9.03 1.48
C LEU A 312 2.57 7.55 1.75
N ASP A 313 1.70 6.81 2.44
CA ASP A 313 1.88 5.38 2.75
C ASP A 313 2.12 4.53 1.49
N SER A 314 1.35 4.76 0.44
CA SER A 314 1.43 4.04 -0.83
C SER A 314 2.73 4.36 -1.55
N ILE A 315 3.13 5.64 -1.58
CA ILE A 315 4.35 6.09 -2.24
C ILE A 315 5.59 5.51 -1.55
N LEU A 316 5.68 5.64 -0.22
CA LEU A 316 6.80 5.09 0.55
C LEU A 316 6.87 3.56 0.42
N SER A 317 5.72 2.88 0.42
CA SER A 317 5.65 1.43 0.22
C SER A 317 6.19 1.03 -1.16
N GLN A 318 5.80 1.73 -2.23
CA GLN A 318 6.30 1.45 -3.57
C GLN A 318 7.82 1.67 -3.69
N ILE A 319 8.36 2.72 -3.08
CA ILE A 319 9.81 2.96 -3.03
C ILE A 319 10.51 1.81 -2.30
N ARG A 320 10.03 1.39 -1.13
CA ARG A 320 10.60 0.27 -0.36
C ARG A 320 10.58 -1.04 -1.12
N LEU A 321 9.50 -1.32 -1.85
CA LEU A 321 9.42 -2.51 -2.70
C LEU A 321 10.46 -2.43 -3.83
N ALA A 322 10.61 -1.27 -4.48
CA ALA A 322 11.63 -1.06 -5.50
C ALA A 322 13.06 -1.24 -4.96
N ILE A 323 13.32 -0.79 -3.72
CA ILE A 323 14.61 -0.99 -3.04
C ILE A 323 14.93 -2.47 -2.88
N LYS A 324 13.95 -3.27 -2.43
CA LYS A 324 14.14 -4.69 -2.12
C LYS A 324 14.11 -5.60 -3.35
N ASP A 325 13.48 -5.18 -4.44
CA ASP A 325 13.39 -5.96 -5.68
C ASP A 325 14.72 -5.91 -6.45
N PRO A 326 15.44 -7.05 -6.60
CA PRO A 326 16.70 -7.08 -7.31
C PRO A 326 16.55 -7.19 -8.84
N GLY A 327 15.32 -7.19 -9.37
CA GLY A 327 14.98 -7.01 -10.78
C GLY A 327 14.60 -5.57 -11.14
N ILE A 328 14.69 -4.64 -10.20
CA ILE A 328 14.54 -3.19 -10.41
C ILE A 328 15.91 -2.54 -10.28
N ASP A 329 16.40 -1.92 -11.34
CA ASP A 329 17.70 -1.22 -11.33
C ASP A 329 17.58 0.23 -10.87
N GLY A 330 16.37 0.80 -10.94
CA GLY A 330 16.17 2.22 -10.68
C GLY A 330 14.73 2.65 -10.44
N ILE A 331 14.57 3.93 -10.14
CA ILE A 331 13.30 4.60 -9.91
C ILE A 331 13.13 5.70 -10.96
N MET A 332 12.01 5.67 -11.68
CA MET A 332 11.53 6.77 -12.51
C MET A 332 10.60 7.60 -11.63
N LEU A 333 11.09 8.73 -11.12
CA LEU A 333 10.30 9.65 -10.31
C LEU A 333 9.58 10.63 -11.22
N LYS A 334 8.28 10.49 -11.39
CA LYS A 334 7.47 11.42 -12.20
C LYS A 334 6.91 12.53 -11.33
N ILE A 335 7.27 13.77 -11.64
CA ILE A 335 6.80 14.98 -10.97
C ILE A 335 5.86 15.71 -11.91
N GLY A 336 4.57 15.55 -11.68
CA GLY A 336 3.51 16.18 -12.47
C GLY A 336 3.25 17.64 -12.13
N PHE A 337 2.26 18.21 -12.80
CA PHE A 337 1.71 19.51 -12.42
C PHE A 337 0.86 19.33 -11.14
N SER A 338 1.37 19.80 -10.00
CA SER A 338 0.68 19.78 -8.71
C SER A 338 0.39 21.21 -8.21
N THR A 339 -0.67 21.36 -7.42
CA THR A 339 -0.90 22.55 -6.57
C THR A 339 -0.07 22.48 -5.28
N GLY A 340 1.02 21.70 -5.25
CA GLY A 340 1.85 21.39 -4.08
C GLY A 340 1.88 19.90 -3.71
N LEU A 341 3.02 19.40 -3.22
CA LEU A 341 3.24 18.02 -2.75
C LEU A 341 2.73 17.75 -1.30
N GLY A 342 1.84 18.60 -0.79
CA GLY A 342 1.29 18.48 0.57
C GLY A 342 2.21 19.00 1.70
N GLY A 343 3.37 19.58 1.36
CA GLY A 343 4.27 20.28 2.29
C GLY A 343 5.63 19.63 2.45
N MET A 344 6.55 20.37 3.08
CA MET A 344 7.97 19.99 3.16
C MET A 344 8.21 18.68 3.94
N ALA A 345 7.43 18.39 4.98
CA ALA A 345 7.58 17.16 5.77
C ALA A 345 7.24 15.90 4.95
N ILE A 346 6.15 15.94 4.17
CA ILE A 346 5.81 14.86 3.23
C ILE A 346 6.94 14.65 2.22
N VAL A 347 7.45 15.75 1.66
CA VAL A 347 8.58 15.69 0.73
C VAL A 347 9.83 15.12 1.38
N GLN A 348 10.15 15.47 2.64
CA GLN A 348 11.29 14.92 3.36
C GLN A 348 11.17 13.41 3.60
N GLU A 349 9.98 12.89 3.92
CA GLU A 349 9.77 11.45 4.06
C GLU A 349 10.02 10.70 2.75
N ILE A 350 9.51 11.22 1.62
CA ILE A 350 9.76 10.62 0.30
C ILE A 350 11.25 10.72 -0.04
N ARG A 351 11.88 11.88 0.19
CA ARG A 351 13.32 12.08 -0.04
C ARG A 351 14.17 11.11 0.77
N SER A 352 13.84 10.87 2.04
CA SER A 352 14.54 9.90 2.90
C SER A 352 14.57 8.52 2.26
N GLU A 353 13.43 8.02 1.78
CA GLU A 353 13.36 6.71 1.12
C GLU A 353 14.07 6.70 -0.23
N LEU A 354 14.02 7.78 -1.02
CA LEU A 354 14.78 7.89 -2.27
C LEU A 354 16.30 7.91 -2.02
N VAL A 355 16.76 8.57 -0.95
CA VAL A 355 18.18 8.54 -0.55
C VAL A 355 18.60 7.12 -0.16
N LYS A 356 17.76 6.39 0.62
CA LYS A 356 18.00 4.97 0.93
C LYS A 356 18.02 4.12 -0.34
N ALA A 357 17.19 4.42 -1.34
CA ALA A 357 17.22 3.73 -2.63
C ALA A 357 18.55 3.94 -3.37
N LYS A 358 19.10 5.17 -3.37
CA LYS A 358 20.44 5.44 -3.93
C LYS A 358 21.54 4.69 -3.18
N GLN A 359 21.47 4.66 -1.85
CA GLN A 359 22.41 3.90 -1.01
C GLN A 359 22.35 2.39 -1.29
N ALA A 360 21.16 1.87 -1.61
CA ALA A 360 20.96 0.48 -2.07
C ALA A 360 21.38 0.24 -3.54
N GLY A 361 21.96 1.24 -4.21
CA GLY A 361 22.47 1.14 -5.57
C GLY A 361 21.45 1.41 -6.67
N LYS A 362 20.21 1.78 -6.34
CA LYS A 362 19.18 2.10 -7.33
C LYS A 362 19.49 3.44 -7.99
N LYS A 363 19.30 3.52 -9.31
CA LYS A 363 19.46 4.75 -10.10
C LYS A 363 18.15 5.51 -10.20
N ILE A 364 18.14 6.79 -9.87
CA ILE A 364 16.93 7.61 -9.85
C ILE A 364 16.97 8.60 -11.01
N VAL A 365 15.95 8.58 -11.85
CA VAL A 365 15.71 9.61 -12.87
C VAL A 365 14.41 10.33 -12.54
N ALA A 366 14.49 11.64 -12.31
CA ALA A 366 13.32 12.48 -12.16
C ALA A 366 12.90 13.03 -13.52
N TYR A 367 11.63 12.86 -13.86
CA TYR A 367 11.00 13.52 -15.00
C TYR A 367 10.02 14.58 -14.49
N VAL A 368 10.29 15.83 -14.84
CA VAL A 368 9.41 16.97 -14.56
C VAL A 368 8.46 17.12 -15.75
N GLU A 369 7.17 16.89 -15.56
CA GLU A 369 6.18 16.95 -16.65
C GLU A 369 5.80 18.40 -17.01
N GLY A 370 5.66 19.26 -15.99
CA GLY A 370 5.29 20.67 -16.13
C GLY A 370 6.40 21.59 -15.61
N SER A 371 6.28 22.02 -14.37
CA SER A 371 7.31 22.81 -13.66
C SER A 371 7.63 22.15 -12.33
N ALA A 372 8.86 22.30 -11.86
CA ALA A 372 9.29 21.85 -10.54
C ALA A 372 9.72 23.09 -9.76
N LEU A 373 8.83 23.58 -8.89
CA LEU A 373 9.05 24.77 -8.08
C LEU A 373 9.13 24.38 -6.61
N GLY A 374 9.81 25.15 -5.76
CA GLY A 374 9.78 24.96 -4.31
C GLY A 374 10.03 23.51 -3.86
N ASP A 375 9.01 22.89 -3.27
CA ASP A 375 9.06 21.54 -2.72
C ASP A 375 9.12 20.45 -3.81
N GLU A 376 8.53 20.69 -5.00
CA GLU A 376 8.65 19.81 -6.17
C GLU A 376 10.10 19.73 -6.66
N TYR A 377 10.79 20.87 -6.78
CA TYR A 377 12.20 20.86 -7.14
C TYR A 377 13.05 20.23 -6.05
N TYR A 378 12.73 20.55 -4.79
CA TYR A 378 13.42 19.96 -3.66
C TYR A 378 13.32 18.43 -3.70
N LEU A 379 12.16 17.84 -3.99
CA LEU A 379 12.03 16.39 -4.19
C LEU A 379 12.83 15.90 -5.40
N ALA A 380 12.73 16.58 -6.55
CA ALA A 380 13.43 16.22 -7.78
C ALA A 380 14.95 16.14 -7.61
N ALA A 381 15.51 17.01 -6.77
CA ALA A 381 16.94 17.16 -6.58
C ALA A 381 17.65 15.88 -6.15
N VAL A 382 16.96 14.98 -5.42
CA VAL A 382 17.53 13.68 -4.99
C VAL A 382 17.97 12.83 -6.18
N ALA A 383 17.32 12.97 -7.34
CA ALA A 383 17.57 12.12 -8.50
C ALA A 383 19.02 12.23 -9.02
N ASP A 384 19.55 11.13 -9.55
CA ASP A 384 20.85 11.12 -10.25
C ASP A 384 20.80 11.97 -11.53
N LYS A 385 19.63 11.99 -12.18
CA LYS A 385 19.37 12.82 -13.37
C LYS A 385 17.97 13.42 -13.33
N ILE A 386 17.88 14.70 -13.67
CA ILE A 386 16.61 15.43 -13.83
C ILE A 386 16.41 15.79 -15.30
N VAL A 387 15.29 15.36 -15.86
CA VAL A 387 14.88 15.66 -17.23
C VAL A 387 13.63 16.54 -17.19
N ALA A 388 13.68 17.68 -17.87
CA ALA A 388 12.56 18.61 -17.93
C ALA A 388 12.33 19.13 -19.35
N PRO A 389 11.07 19.35 -19.78
CA PRO A 389 10.79 19.82 -21.13
C PRO A 389 11.23 21.28 -21.33
N PRO A 390 11.47 21.73 -22.57
CA PRO A 390 11.92 23.10 -22.86
C PRO A 390 11.03 24.22 -22.28
N GLY A 391 9.73 23.96 -22.12
CA GLY A 391 8.74 24.90 -21.57
C GLY A 391 8.60 24.88 -20.04
N SER A 392 9.41 24.09 -19.34
CA SER A 392 9.33 23.98 -17.87
C SER A 392 9.98 25.17 -17.17
N ALA A 393 9.43 25.50 -15.99
CA ALA A 393 10.08 26.35 -14.99
C ALA A 393 10.65 25.50 -13.86
N VAL A 394 11.85 25.84 -13.42
CA VAL A 394 12.57 25.17 -12.35
C VAL A 394 13.09 26.21 -11.37
N GLY A 395 12.96 25.99 -10.06
CA GLY A 395 13.48 26.92 -9.05
C GLY A 395 12.48 27.19 -7.94
N GLY A 396 12.34 28.44 -7.52
CA GLY A 396 11.31 28.84 -6.54
C GLY A 396 11.52 28.32 -5.12
N PHE A 397 12.72 27.85 -4.78
CA PHE A 397 13.02 27.21 -3.48
C PHE A 397 13.42 28.23 -2.38
N GLY A 398 12.80 29.40 -2.37
CA GLY A 398 12.79 30.29 -1.21
C GLY A 398 11.79 29.82 -0.15
N LYS A 399 11.89 30.31 1.09
CA LYS A 399 10.89 30.06 2.13
C LYS A 399 10.38 31.38 2.69
N SER A 400 9.08 31.43 2.96
CA SER A 400 8.43 32.57 3.60
C SER A 400 7.33 32.09 4.53
N ILE A 401 7.07 32.87 5.58
CA ILE A 401 5.92 32.67 6.48
C ILE A 401 5.06 33.92 6.36
N GLN A 402 3.78 33.74 6.04
CA GLN A 402 2.80 34.81 5.96
C GLN A 402 1.92 34.75 7.20
N ILE A 403 1.79 35.87 7.92
CA ILE A 403 0.96 35.96 9.12
C ILE A 403 -0.09 37.03 8.87
N TYR A 404 -1.35 36.59 8.75
CA TYR A 404 -2.50 37.48 8.58
C TYR A 404 -2.95 38.01 9.95
N ARG A 405 -3.20 39.33 10.04
CA ARG A 405 -3.72 39.97 11.25
C ARG A 405 -5.11 40.52 10.99
N LEU A 406 -6.09 40.00 11.72
CA LEU A 406 -7.52 40.22 11.55
C LEU A 406 -8.12 41.14 12.61
N LYS A 407 -7.33 41.68 13.55
CA LYS A 407 -7.83 42.58 14.61
C LYS A 407 -8.72 43.70 14.08
N GLY A 408 -8.26 44.43 13.07
CA GLY A 408 -9.02 45.54 12.48
C GLY A 408 -10.30 45.08 11.79
N LEU A 409 -10.32 43.86 11.24
CA LEU A 409 -11.54 43.27 10.68
C LEU A 409 -12.54 42.95 11.81
N TYR A 410 -12.08 42.31 12.89
CA TYR A 410 -12.89 41.96 14.06
C TYR A 410 -13.54 43.21 14.67
N GLU A 411 -12.74 44.25 14.93
CA GLU A 411 -13.24 45.55 15.43
C GLU A 411 -14.27 46.16 14.47
N LYS A 412 -14.02 46.10 13.15
CA LYS A 412 -14.94 46.63 12.14
C LYS A 412 -16.28 45.90 12.11
N ILE A 413 -16.31 44.58 12.32
CA ILE A 413 -17.56 43.81 12.38
C ILE A 413 -18.21 43.85 13.77
N GLY A 414 -17.51 44.34 14.81
CA GLY A 414 -18.04 44.45 16.17
C GLY A 414 -17.80 43.19 17.01
N LEU A 415 -16.79 42.41 16.63
CA LEU A 415 -16.25 41.32 17.43
C LEU A 415 -15.08 41.84 18.27
N GLU A 416 -15.06 41.47 19.53
CA GLU A 416 -13.96 41.72 20.43
C GLU A 416 -13.52 40.42 21.09
N GLN A 417 -12.22 40.25 21.35
CA GLN A 417 -11.68 38.99 21.87
C GLN A 417 -10.71 39.27 23.01
N GLN A 418 -10.95 38.64 24.16
CA GLN A 418 -10.02 38.60 25.28
C GLN A 418 -9.21 37.29 25.20
N ILE A 419 -7.89 37.41 25.18
CA ILE A 419 -6.96 36.28 25.11
C ILE A 419 -6.39 36.04 26.51
N PHE A 420 -6.43 34.79 26.94
CA PHE A 420 -5.78 34.31 28.16
C PHE A 420 -4.76 33.26 27.75
N ALA A 421 -3.48 33.47 28.06
CA ALA A 421 -2.41 32.57 27.65
C ALA A 421 -1.39 32.35 28.75
N GLN A 422 -0.98 31.10 28.92
CA GLN A 422 0.17 30.70 29.72
C GLN A 422 1.31 30.32 28.76
N GLY A 423 2.34 31.17 28.75
CA GLY A 423 3.53 31.05 27.92
C GLY A 423 3.76 32.28 27.05
N LYS A 424 4.97 32.85 27.14
CA LYS A 424 5.38 34.10 26.45
C LYS A 424 5.10 34.13 24.94
N TYR A 425 5.15 33.00 24.25
CA TYR A 425 5.05 32.88 22.80
C TYR A 425 3.72 32.27 22.34
N LYS A 426 2.84 31.88 23.27
CA LYS A 426 1.69 31.01 22.96
C LYS A 426 0.66 31.66 22.04
N ASP A 427 0.56 32.99 22.04
CA ASP A 427 -0.36 33.75 21.20
C ASP A 427 0.32 34.44 20.00
N ALA A 428 1.56 34.06 19.67
CA ALA A 428 2.34 34.68 18.58
C ALA A 428 1.64 34.65 17.23
N PHE A 429 0.96 33.53 16.94
CA PHE A 429 0.23 33.29 15.69
C PHE A 429 -1.27 33.57 15.80
N ASP A 430 -1.74 34.15 16.90
CA ASP A 430 -3.14 34.53 17.06
C ASP A 430 -3.52 35.64 16.06
N PRO A 431 -4.57 35.48 15.25
CA PRO A 431 -4.90 36.43 14.19
C PRO A 431 -5.36 37.79 14.70
N VAL A 432 -5.88 37.94 15.93
CA VAL A 432 -6.36 39.21 16.47
C VAL A 432 -5.31 40.01 17.25
N ARG A 433 -4.08 39.49 17.36
CA ARG A 433 -2.91 40.26 17.83
C ARG A 433 -2.53 41.35 16.83
N GLN A 434 -2.07 42.51 17.34
CA GLN A 434 -1.89 43.72 16.52
C GLN A 434 -0.54 43.75 15.76
N LYS A 435 0.56 43.34 16.41
CA LYS A 435 1.91 43.21 15.82
C LYS A 435 2.65 42.06 16.50
N LEU A 436 3.59 41.45 15.79
CA LEU A 436 4.56 40.53 16.40
C LEU A 436 5.44 41.28 17.40
N SER A 437 5.62 40.74 18.59
CA SER A 437 6.66 41.22 19.50
C SER A 437 8.06 40.92 18.93
N PRO A 438 9.11 41.62 19.38
CA PRO A 438 10.49 41.32 18.97
C PRO A 438 10.86 39.84 19.16
N GLU A 439 10.42 39.22 20.26
CA GLU A 439 10.73 37.83 20.57
C GLU A 439 9.91 36.86 19.72
N GLN A 440 8.64 37.19 19.44
CA GLN A 440 7.82 36.39 18.53
C GLN A 440 8.42 36.41 17.12
N ARG A 441 8.91 37.58 16.68
CA ARG A 441 9.64 37.72 15.41
C ARG A 441 10.92 36.88 15.40
N GLU A 442 11.73 36.96 16.45
CA GLU A 442 12.96 36.16 16.59
C GLU A 442 12.68 34.65 16.47
N MET A 443 11.64 34.15 17.15
CA MET A 443 11.21 32.75 17.03
C MET A 443 10.81 32.42 15.58
N THR A 444 9.96 33.22 14.94
CA THR A 444 9.53 32.97 13.55
C THR A 444 10.68 33.00 12.56
N GLU A 445 11.60 33.97 12.69
CA GLU A 445 12.82 34.07 11.86
C GLU A 445 13.74 32.86 12.11
N GLY A 446 13.85 32.40 13.35
CA GLY A 446 14.60 31.19 13.71
C GLY A 446 14.05 29.92 13.07
N LEU A 447 12.72 29.74 13.05
CA LEU A 447 12.06 28.62 12.36
C LEU A 447 12.35 28.67 10.86
N LEU A 448 12.17 29.85 10.24
CA LEU A 448 12.38 30.04 8.82
C LEU A 448 13.83 29.80 8.40
N ALA A 449 14.78 30.33 9.19
CA ALA A 449 16.20 30.19 8.95
C ALA A 449 16.67 28.73 9.04
N ASP A 450 16.10 27.94 9.95
CA ASP A 450 16.41 26.52 10.09
C ASP A 450 15.92 25.71 8.87
N LEU A 451 14.65 25.87 8.49
CA LEU A 451 14.07 25.24 7.32
C LEU A 451 14.83 25.59 6.03
N TYR A 452 15.16 26.87 5.85
CA TYR A 452 15.89 27.35 4.69
C TYR A 452 17.35 26.86 4.67
N ARG A 453 18.05 26.87 5.81
CA ARG A 453 19.42 26.35 5.90
C ARG A 453 19.48 24.87 5.50
N ARG A 454 18.53 24.07 5.99
CA ARG A 454 18.44 22.65 5.64
C ARG A 454 18.18 22.46 4.16
N LEU A 455 17.17 23.14 3.60
CA LEU A 455 16.87 23.11 2.18
C LEU A 455 18.11 23.42 1.31
N VAL A 456 18.83 24.49 1.62
CA VAL A 456 20.03 24.90 0.88
C VAL A 456 21.16 23.87 1.01
N THR A 457 21.33 23.28 2.20
CA THR A 457 22.37 22.26 2.45
C THR A 457 22.06 20.98 1.68
N ASP A 458 20.84 20.50 1.80
CA ASP A 458 20.36 19.28 1.15
C ASP A 458 20.42 19.43 -0.39
N LEU A 459 20.04 20.59 -0.94
CA LEU A 459 20.17 20.89 -2.39
C LEU A 459 21.63 20.96 -2.86
N ALA A 460 22.52 21.52 -2.06
CA ALA A 460 23.95 21.61 -2.39
C ALA A 460 24.58 20.21 -2.47
N GLU A 461 24.25 19.34 -1.53
CA GLU A 461 24.67 17.94 -1.52
C GLU A 461 24.09 17.16 -2.71
N ASP A 462 22.77 17.19 -2.86
CA ASP A 462 22.04 16.44 -3.89
C ASP A 462 22.49 16.77 -5.32
N ARG A 463 22.70 18.06 -5.60
CA ARG A 463 23.12 18.55 -6.92
C ARG A 463 24.64 18.64 -7.08
N GLN A 464 25.41 18.32 -6.04
CA GLN A 464 26.88 18.44 -6.01
C GLN A 464 27.35 19.86 -6.38
N LEU A 465 26.64 20.88 -5.88
CA LEU A 465 26.95 22.28 -6.10
C LEU A 465 27.50 22.91 -4.82
N LYS A 466 28.37 23.91 -4.97
CA LYS A 466 28.84 24.70 -3.82
C LYS A 466 27.66 25.41 -3.15
N ILE A 467 27.65 25.45 -1.83
CA ILE A 467 26.57 26.07 -1.06
C ILE A 467 26.36 27.55 -1.42
N GLU A 468 27.43 28.28 -1.74
CA GLU A 468 27.36 29.69 -2.19
C GLU A 468 26.62 29.82 -3.51
N LYS A 469 26.77 28.84 -4.41
CA LYS A 469 26.07 28.83 -5.70
C LYS A 469 24.58 28.60 -5.48
N ILE A 470 24.19 27.64 -4.65
CA ILE A 470 22.77 27.44 -4.30
C ILE A 470 22.20 28.69 -3.63
N LYS A 471 22.92 29.29 -2.68
CA LYS A 471 22.51 30.55 -2.03
C LYS A 471 22.22 31.65 -3.06
N SER A 472 23.08 31.81 -4.06
CA SER A 472 22.92 32.85 -5.09
C SER A 472 21.67 32.73 -5.97
N ILE A 473 21.03 31.55 -6.00
CA ILE A 473 19.83 31.27 -6.81
C ILE A 473 18.62 30.86 -5.95
N SER A 474 18.74 31.00 -4.63
CA SER A 474 17.73 30.58 -3.64
C SER A 474 16.87 31.74 -3.12
N ASP A 475 16.93 32.89 -3.79
CA ASP A 475 16.10 34.07 -3.53
C ASP A 475 14.62 33.87 -3.89
N GLY A 476 14.26 32.68 -4.39
CA GLY A 476 12.90 32.32 -4.78
C GLY A 476 12.60 32.54 -6.27
N MET A 477 13.59 32.93 -7.08
CA MET A 477 13.41 33.07 -8.52
C MET A 477 13.15 31.73 -9.22
N ILE A 478 12.40 31.79 -10.32
CA ILE A 478 12.17 30.67 -11.23
C ILE A 478 13.00 30.84 -12.50
N PHE A 479 13.45 29.73 -13.07
CA PHE A 479 14.32 29.71 -14.24
C PHE A 479 13.72 28.83 -15.33
N PRO A 480 13.72 29.27 -16.61
CA PRO A 480 13.40 28.40 -17.73
C PRO A 480 14.37 27.20 -17.80
N ALA A 481 13.91 26.06 -18.33
CA ALA A 481 14.70 24.83 -18.45
C ALA A 481 16.15 25.05 -18.93
N LYS A 482 16.35 25.89 -19.96
CA LYS A 482 17.69 26.19 -20.50
C LYS A 482 18.61 26.89 -19.49
N ALA A 483 18.08 27.89 -18.77
CA ALA A 483 18.83 28.57 -17.72
C ALA A 483 19.09 27.64 -16.53
N ALA A 484 18.07 26.88 -16.13
CA ALA A 484 18.18 25.87 -15.07
C ALA A 484 19.28 24.85 -15.37
N GLN A 485 19.38 24.37 -16.62
CA GLN A 485 20.43 23.45 -17.05
C GLN A 485 21.82 24.10 -16.98
N GLN A 486 21.98 25.33 -17.46
CA GLN A 486 23.25 26.08 -17.37
C GLN A 486 23.69 26.32 -15.92
N MET A 487 22.73 26.47 -15.01
CA MET A 487 22.98 26.61 -13.58
C MET A 487 23.27 25.27 -12.89
N GLY A 488 23.04 24.13 -13.55
CA GLY A 488 23.19 22.78 -12.99
C GLY A 488 21.99 22.31 -12.16
N LEU A 489 20.86 23.02 -12.24
CA LEU A 489 19.63 22.65 -11.53
C LEU A 489 18.94 21.45 -12.18
N ILE A 490 19.05 21.28 -13.49
CA ILE A 490 18.62 20.08 -14.22
C ILE A 490 19.75 19.53 -15.08
N ASP A 491 19.62 18.28 -15.52
CA ASP A 491 20.64 17.61 -16.31
C ASP A 491 20.36 17.65 -17.81
N GLU A 492 19.11 17.38 -18.21
CA GLU A 492 18.72 17.24 -19.61
C GLU A 492 17.42 17.98 -19.91
N ILE A 493 17.35 18.55 -21.11
CA ILE A 493 16.13 19.14 -21.65
C ILE A 493 15.49 18.12 -22.59
N GLY A 494 14.30 17.63 -22.25
CA GLY A 494 13.63 16.59 -23.02
C GLY A 494 12.28 16.19 -22.44
N TYR A 495 11.62 15.25 -23.12
CA TYR A 495 10.32 14.72 -22.71
C TYR A 495 10.46 13.37 -22.01
N TYR A 496 9.35 12.77 -21.61
CA TYR A 496 9.34 11.52 -20.85
C TYR A 496 10.11 10.38 -21.54
N GLN A 497 10.03 10.28 -22.87
CA GLN A 497 10.82 9.29 -23.63
C GLN A 497 12.33 9.51 -23.47
N ASP A 498 12.78 10.75 -23.39
CA ASP A 498 14.20 11.06 -23.18
C ASP A 498 14.63 10.72 -21.75
N ALA A 499 13.77 10.91 -20.76
CA ALA A 499 14.00 10.41 -19.40
C ALA A 499 14.20 8.88 -19.38
N ARG A 500 13.40 8.11 -20.15
CA ARG A 500 13.59 6.66 -20.29
C ARG A 500 14.90 6.27 -20.96
N LYS A 501 15.39 7.06 -21.92
CA LYS A 501 16.72 6.86 -22.54
C LYS A 501 17.83 7.19 -21.55
N VAL A 502 17.69 8.24 -20.75
CA VAL A 502 18.64 8.59 -19.68
C VAL A 502 18.71 7.46 -18.64
N ALA A 503 17.56 6.91 -18.24
CA ALA A 503 17.48 5.75 -17.35
C ALA A 503 18.22 4.53 -17.94
N ALA A 504 18.00 4.20 -19.23
CA ALA A 504 18.73 3.11 -19.89
C ALA A 504 20.25 3.30 -19.85
N LYS A 505 20.73 4.53 -20.11
CA LYS A 505 22.16 4.87 -20.08
C LYS A 505 22.77 4.73 -18.69
N LEU A 506 22.07 5.14 -17.63
CA LEU A 506 22.55 4.99 -16.24
C LEU A 506 22.74 3.52 -15.84
N CYS A 507 22.01 2.60 -16.46
CA CYS A 507 22.17 1.16 -16.26
C CYS A 507 23.08 0.50 -17.30
N GLY A 508 23.87 1.28 -18.07
CA GLY A 508 24.85 0.77 -19.02
C GLY A 508 24.27 0.26 -20.35
N GLU A 509 23.02 0.60 -20.69
CA GLU A 509 22.47 0.35 -22.02
C GLU A 509 22.64 1.58 -22.92
N GLN A 510 23.45 1.45 -23.97
CA GLN A 510 23.77 2.56 -24.88
C GLN A 510 22.70 2.79 -25.97
N GLN A 511 21.84 1.79 -26.22
CA GLN A 511 20.79 1.84 -27.24
C GLN A 511 19.48 1.29 -26.65
N GLY A 512 18.42 2.11 -26.65
CA GLY A 512 17.08 1.73 -26.20
C GLY A 512 16.49 2.67 -25.16
N GLU A 513 15.35 2.26 -24.61
CA GLU A 513 14.64 2.93 -23.51
C GLU A 513 14.48 1.95 -22.35
N ALA A 514 14.63 2.42 -21.11
CA ALA A 514 14.37 1.61 -19.95
C ALA A 514 12.90 1.17 -19.94
N LYS A 515 12.64 -0.10 -19.59
CA LYS A 515 11.27 -0.56 -19.31
C LYS A 515 10.87 0.02 -17.96
N VAL A 516 9.79 0.80 -17.96
CA VAL A 516 9.24 1.42 -16.75
C VAL A 516 7.96 0.68 -16.40
N ILE A 517 7.83 0.25 -15.14
CA ILE A 517 6.69 -0.55 -14.67
C ILE A 517 5.97 0.15 -13.51
N THR A 518 4.66 -0.09 -13.39
CA THR A 518 3.79 0.46 -12.34
C THR A 518 3.16 -0.66 -11.52
N GLN A 519 3.04 -0.43 -10.21
CA GLN A 519 2.01 -0.96 -9.31
C GLN A 519 2.05 -2.42 -8.82
N ASP A 520 2.80 -3.33 -9.45
CA ASP A 520 2.91 -4.72 -8.96
C ASP A 520 4.37 -5.08 -8.60
N LEU A 521 5.00 -4.25 -7.76
CA LEU A 521 6.35 -4.54 -7.27
C LEU A 521 6.33 -5.69 -6.26
N ILE A 522 7.33 -6.57 -6.36
CA ILE A 522 7.45 -7.79 -5.55
C ILE A 522 7.49 -7.43 -4.06
N GLN A 523 6.56 -7.94 -3.26
CA GLN A 523 6.80 -8.05 -1.82
C GLN A 523 7.81 -9.19 -1.61
N PRO A 524 9.01 -8.94 -1.06
CA PRO A 524 9.93 -10.03 -0.77
C PRO A 524 9.25 -11.01 0.16
N GLU A 525 9.39 -12.30 -0.16
CA GLU A 525 8.78 -13.40 0.58
C GLU A 525 9.16 -13.31 2.06
N GLU A 526 8.16 -13.12 2.90
CA GLU A 526 8.29 -13.36 4.32
C GLU A 526 7.47 -14.59 4.66
N PHE A 527 8.10 -15.53 5.36
CA PHE A 527 7.45 -16.72 5.88
C PHE A 527 6.17 -16.28 6.62
N PHE A 528 5.07 -17.03 6.50
CA PHE A 528 3.81 -16.70 7.20
C PHE A 528 4.02 -16.46 8.72
N LEU A 529 4.99 -17.17 9.31
CA LEU A 529 5.41 -17.00 10.71
C LEU A 529 6.07 -15.63 11.01
N ASN A 530 6.67 -14.98 10.02
CA ASN A 530 7.32 -13.67 10.17
C ASN A 530 6.30 -12.50 10.20
N ARG A 531 5.05 -12.72 9.78
CA ARG A 531 3.97 -11.71 9.82
C ARG A 531 2.99 -11.89 10.99
N VAL A 532 3.31 -12.76 11.94
CA VAL A 532 2.46 -13.01 13.12
C VAL A 532 2.39 -11.76 14.00
N PHE A 533 3.49 -11.02 14.15
CA PHE A 533 3.51 -9.81 14.97
C PHE A 533 3.39 -8.53 14.13
N GLY A 534 2.55 -7.61 14.60
CA GLY A 534 2.24 -6.36 13.93
C GLY A 534 2.54 -5.12 14.77
N VAL A 535 2.48 -3.99 14.09
CA VAL A 535 2.60 -2.64 14.66
C VAL A 535 1.30 -1.90 14.37
N ALA A 536 0.63 -1.43 15.40
CA ALA A 536 -0.55 -0.59 15.25
C ALA A 536 -0.11 0.84 14.93
N VAL A 537 -0.77 1.50 13.99
CA VAL A 537 -0.55 2.92 13.64
C VAL A 537 -1.86 3.65 13.89
N ILE A 538 -1.89 4.50 14.91
CA ILE A 538 -3.05 5.33 15.27
C ILE A 538 -2.81 6.72 14.71
N GLU A 539 -3.63 7.13 13.73
CA GLU A 539 -3.53 8.44 13.08
C GLU A 539 -4.23 9.52 13.91
N ILE A 540 -3.48 10.59 14.21
CA ILE A 540 -3.95 11.81 14.87
C ILE A 540 -3.76 12.96 13.88
N ASP A 541 -4.72 13.09 12.96
CA ASP A 541 -4.73 14.08 11.87
C ASP A 541 -5.82 15.13 12.10
N GLY A 542 -5.40 16.35 12.44
CA GLY A 542 -6.31 17.47 12.72
C GLY A 542 -6.36 17.90 14.19
N GLU A 543 -7.30 18.79 14.50
CA GLU A 543 -7.45 19.35 15.85
C GLU A 543 -8.05 18.33 16.82
N ILE A 544 -7.49 18.23 18.04
CA ILE A 544 -7.93 17.28 19.06
C ILE A 544 -9.13 17.87 19.81
N VAL A 545 -10.23 17.13 19.87
CA VAL A 545 -11.48 17.55 20.53
C VAL A 545 -11.98 16.48 21.50
N SER A 546 -12.82 16.89 22.45
CA SER A 546 -13.54 15.95 23.33
C SER A 546 -14.62 15.18 22.57
N GLY A 547 -14.94 13.98 23.03
CA GLY A 547 -15.97 13.14 22.40
C GLY A 547 -15.48 12.37 21.17
N GLN A 548 -16.39 12.10 20.24
CA GLN A 548 -16.09 11.48 18.95
C GLN A 548 -15.61 12.53 17.94
N GLY A 549 -14.73 12.14 17.02
CA GLY A 549 -14.30 13.07 15.97
C GLY A 549 -15.19 13.02 14.73
N GLY A 550 -14.84 13.84 13.75
CA GLY A 550 -15.59 13.96 12.51
C GLY A 550 -14.99 15.02 11.58
N ASP A 551 -15.57 15.12 10.39
CA ASP A 551 -15.21 16.13 9.40
C ASP A 551 -16.19 17.31 9.45
N ASN A 552 -15.68 18.54 9.45
CA ASN A 552 -16.50 19.73 9.31
C ASN A 552 -16.83 19.97 7.84
N LEU A 553 -17.99 19.50 7.37
CA LEU A 553 -18.38 19.61 5.95
C LEU A 553 -18.44 21.06 5.43
N LEU A 554 -18.63 22.06 6.30
CA LEU A 554 -18.78 23.46 5.89
C LEU A 554 -17.44 24.20 5.73
N PHE A 555 -16.40 23.79 6.47
CA PHE A 555 -15.11 24.49 6.50
C PHE A 555 -13.91 23.61 6.13
N GLY A 556 -14.11 22.30 5.96
CA GLY A 556 -13.08 21.36 5.50
C GLY A 556 -12.10 20.90 6.58
N ASP A 557 -12.24 21.38 7.81
CA ASP A 557 -11.38 21.00 8.94
C ASP A 557 -11.70 19.61 9.48
N ARG A 558 -10.67 18.86 9.87
CA ARG A 558 -10.78 17.53 10.48
C ARG A 558 -10.53 17.64 11.99
N TYR A 559 -11.36 16.96 12.77
CA TYR A 559 -11.20 16.87 14.21
C TYR A 559 -10.97 15.43 14.64
N VAL A 560 -10.05 15.21 15.57
CA VAL A 560 -9.77 13.92 16.18
C VAL A 560 -10.37 13.89 17.58
N GLY A 561 -11.39 13.06 17.76
CA GLY A 561 -12.05 12.89 19.06
C GLY A 561 -11.26 12.00 20.01
N ALA A 562 -11.09 12.45 21.25
CA ALA A 562 -10.39 11.70 22.30
C ALA A 562 -11.00 10.33 22.57
N GLU A 563 -12.34 10.20 22.62
CA GLU A 563 -12.99 8.91 22.87
C GLU A 563 -12.63 7.87 21.80
N THR A 564 -12.61 8.30 20.53
CA THR A 564 -12.24 7.45 19.39
C THR A 564 -10.78 6.99 19.48
N VAL A 565 -9.86 7.91 19.81
CA VAL A 565 -8.44 7.59 19.96
C VAL A 565 -8.20 6.65 21.13
N ILE A 566 -8.88 6.88 22.26
CA ILE A 566 -8.78 6.03 23.45
C ILE A 566 -9.27 4.61 23.15
N ASP A 567 -10.38 4.46 22.43
CA ASP A 567 -10.85 3.14 21.97
C ASP A 567 -9.83 2.45 21.05
N TYR A 568 -9.19 3.17 20.12
CA TYR A 568 -8.11 2.63 19.29
C TYR A 568 -6.89 2.19 20.10
N ILE A 569 -6.51 2.97 21.12
CA ILE A 569 -5.44 2.59 22.05
C ILE A 569 -5.80 1.29 22.75
N HIS A 570 -7.02 1.15 23.27
CA HIS A 570 -7.45 -0.08 23.94
C HIS A 570 -7.45 -1.28 22.99
N LYS A 571 -8.04 -1.16 21.80
CA LYS A 571 -8.07 -2.22 20.78
C LYS A 571 -6.66 -2.68 20.38
N ALA A 572 -5.76 -1.74 20.11
CA ALA A 572 -4.36 -2.06 19.78
C ALA A 572 -3.60 -2.67 20.98
N SER A 573 -3.92 -2.25 22.20
CA SER A 573 -3.28 -2.76 23.42
C SER A 573 -3.75 -4.16 23.79
N ASP A 574 -4.98 -4.53 23.49
CA ASP A 574 -5.54 -5.84 23.81
C ASP A 574 -5.29 -6.90 22.72
N ASP A 575 -4.83 -6.51 21.52
CA ASP A 575 -4.41 -7.45 20.48
C ASP A 575 -3.07 -8.13 20.83
N LEU A 576 -3.09 -9.45 20.99
CA LEU A 576 -1.91 -10.28 21.30
C LEU A 576 -0.86 -10.31 20.18
N PHE A 577 -1.27 -10.03 18.95
CA PHE A 577 -0.40 -9.97 17.78
C PHE A 577 0.23 -8.59 17.60
N VAL A 578 -0.24 -7.54 18.28
CA VAL A 578 0.39 -6.21 18.25
C VAL A 578 1.52 -6.14 19.28
N LYS A 579 2.72 -5.74 18.87
CA LYS A 579 3.89 -5.57 19.75
C LYS A 579 4.27 -4.11 20.02
N ALA A 580 3.91 -3.21 19.12
CA ALA A 580 4.15 -1.78 19.26
C ALA A 580 2.97 -0.97 18.71
N ILE A 581 2.79 0.24 19.24
CA ILE A 581 1.82 1.22 18.79
C ILE A 581 2.58 2.48 18.39
N ILE A 582 2.33 2.96 17.17
CA ILE A 582 2.83 4.22 16.64
C ILE A 582 1.66 5.23 16.67
N LEU A 583 1.86 6.37 17.33
CA LEU A 583 0.98 7.53 17.22
C LEU A 583 1.50 8.39 16.06
N ARG A 584 0.83 8.35 14.90
CA ARG A 584 1.17 9.18 13.75
C ARG A 584 0.46 10.52 13.90
N ILE A 585 1.21 11.57 14.25
CA ILE A 585 0.67 12.87 14.66
C ILE A 585 0.90 13.89 13.55
N ASP A 586 -0.19 14.45 13.04
CA ASP A 586 -0.25 15.65 12.20
C ASP A 586 -1.34 16.58 12.77
N SER A 587 -1.07 17.15 13.95
CA SER A 587 -2.03 17.91 14.76
C SER A 587 -1.44 19.22 15.32
N PRO A 588 -2.16 20.35 15.19
CA PRO A 588 -1.81 21.60 15.86
C PRO A 588 -2.09 21.58 17.38
N GLY A 589 -2.71 20.50 17.88
CA GLY A 589 -3.25 20.39 19.23
C GLY A 589 -4.76 20.57 19.24
N GLY A 590 -5.30 21.17 20.30
CA GLY A 590 -6.72 21.37 20.48
C GLY A 590 -7.07 21.41 21.96
N ASP A 591 -8.18 20.77 22.34
CA ASP A 591 -8.67 20.72 23.70
C ASP A 591 -7.66 20.07 24.66
N ALA A 592 -7.36 20.78 25.75
CA ALA A 592 -6.36 20.40 26.72
C ALA A 592 -6.80 19.18 27.57
N ILE A 593 -8.09 19.06 27.86
CA ILE A 593 -8.66 17.95 28.63
C ILE A 593 -8.63 16.69 27.77
N ALA A 594 -9.14 16.75 26.54
CA ALA A 594 -9.10 15.67 25.55
C ALA A 594 -7.67 15.16 25.33
N SER A 595 -6.70 16.06 25.16
CA SER A 595 -5.28 15.71 25.05
C SER A 595 -4.76 15.01 26.32
N GLY A 596 -5.16 15.50 27.50
CA GLY A 596 -4.82 14.90 28.79
C GLY A 596 -5.44 13.51 29.00
N GLU A 597 -6.67 13.28 28.54
CA GLU A 597 -7.34 11.98 28.58
C GLU A 597 -6.62 10.96 27.69
N ILE A 598 -6.27 11.34 26.46
CA ILE A 598 -5.46 10.49 25.56
C ILE A 598 -4.10 10.19 26.21
N TYR A 599 -3.40 11.21 26.75
CA TYR A 599 -2.13 11.04 27.45
C TYR A 599 -2.23 10.00 28.58
N LYS A 600 -3.29 10.08 29.39
CA LYS A 600 -3.54 9.15 30.50
C LYS A 600 -3.88 7.74 29.99
N ALA A 601 -4.67 7.62 28.92
CA ALA A 601 -5.04 6.33 28.32
C ALA A 601 -3.83 5.57 27.76
N LEU A 602 -2.82 6.27 27.24
CA LEU A 602 -1.58 5.64 26.76
C LEU A 602 -0.83 4.87 27.85
N ALA A 603 -1.03 5.18 29.14
CA ALA A 603 -0.50 4.36 30.23
C ALA A 603 -1.07 2.92 30.22
N TYR A 604 -2.27 2.69 29.68
CA TYR A 604 -2.83 1.35 29.51
C TYR A 604 -2.00 0.50 28.55
N ALA A 605 -1.60 1.07 27.41
CA ALA A 605 -0.74 0.39 26.44
C ALA A 605 0.61 -0.02 27.06
N LYS A 606 1.21 0.87 27.87
CA LYS A 606 2.45 0.55 28.62
C LYS A 606 2.24 -0.58 29.62
N LYS A 607 1.11 -0.58 30.35
CA LYS A 607 0.76 -1.68 31.27
C LYS A 607 0.55 -3.03 30.58
N LYS A 608 0.26 -3.03 29.27
CA LYS A 608 0.11 -4.20 28.42
C LYS A 608 1.40 -4.57 27.68
N ASP A 609 2.53 -4.04 28.12
CA ASP A 609 3.86 -4.27 27.53
C ASP A 609 3.93 -3.92 26.03
N LYS A 610 3.15 -2.92 25.59
CA LYS A 610 3.25 -2.38 24.23
C LYS A 610 4.29 -1.28 24.19
N LEU A 611 5.22 -1.38 23.24
CA LEU A 611 6.14 -0.28 22.93
C LEU A 611 5.36 0.88 22.30
N LEU A 612 5.48 2.09 22.86
CA LEU A 612 4.84 3.30 22.32
C LEU A 612 5.85 4.19 21.61
N ILE A 613 5.57 4.52 20.35
CA ILE A 613 6.37 5.47 19.56
C ILE A 613 5.46 6.57 19.03
N ALA A 614 5.84 7.83 19.20
CA ALA A 614 5.20 8.95 18.50
C ALA A 614 5.99 9.25 17.21
N SER A 615 5.29 9.49 16.11
CA SER A 615 5.83 9.93 14.82
C SER A 615 5.17 11.25 14.44
N ILE A 616 5.90 12.34 14.55
CA ILE A 616 5.43 13.69 14.20
C ILE A 616 5.74 13.96 12.73
N GLY A 617 4.69 14.18 11.94
CA GLY A 617 4.76 14.53 10.52
C GLY A 617 4.93 16.04 10.32
N SER A 618 3.96 16.70 9.72
CA SER A 618 4.03 18.14 9.41
C SER A 618 3.90 19.00 10.66
N ILE A 619 3.00 18.64 11.58
CA ILE A 619 2.83 19.34 12.85
C ILE A 619 2.50 18.37 14.00
N GLY A 620 3.12 18.57 15.14
CA GLY A 620 2.82 17.86 16.39
C GLY A 620 3.08 18.81 17.53
N ALA A 621 2.21 19.80 17.67
CA ALA A 621 2.38 20.92 18.59
C ALA A 621 1.24 20.98 19.62
N SER A 622 1.44 21.69 20.73
CA SER A 622 0.43 21.89 21.77
C SER A 622 -0.12 20.54 22.27
N GLY A 623 -1.44 20.30 22.26
CA GLY A 623 -2.05 19.01 22.58
C GLY A 623 -1.46 17.80 21.81
N GLY A 624 -1.05 18.00 20.55
CA GLY A 624 -0.37 16.97 19.76
C GLY A 624 1.00 16.60 20.35
N TYR A 625 1.75 17.58 20.85
CA TYR A 625 3.00 17.30 21.57
C TYR A 625 2.74 16.74 22.98
N TYR A 626 1.63 17.13 23.62
CA TYR A 626 1.22 16.60 24.91
C TYR A 626 1.05 15.08 24.84
N ILE A 627 0.28 14.58 23.87
CA ILE A 627 0.12 13.13 23.68
C ILE A 627 1.43 12.46 23.24
N ALA A 628 2.25 13.12 22.42
CA ALA A 628 3.57 12.59 22.01
C ALA A 628 4.49 12.37 23.20
N ALA A 629 4.44 13.24 24.21
CA ALA A 629 5.24 13.13 25.43
C ALA A 629 4.90 11.89 26.29
N ALA A 630 3.80 11.17 26.02
CA ALA A 630 3.52 9.90 26.66
C ALA A 630 4.33 8.73 26.06
N ALA A 631 4.81 8.85 24.83
CA ALA A 631 5.50 7.77 24.13
C ALA A 631 6.86 7.43 24.74
N ASP A 632 7.35 6.21 24.52
CA ASP A 632 8.69 5.79 24.94
C ASP A 632 9.78 6.38 24.03
N LYS A 633 9.43 6.63 22.77
CA LYS A 633 10.26 7.32 21.78
C LYS A 633 9.44 8.29 20.94
N ILE A 634 10.02 9.43 20.58
CA ILE A 634 9.44 10.41 19.67
C ILE A 634 10.37 10.57 18.46
N VAL A 635 9.84 10.22 17.29
CA VAL A 635 10.44 10.47 15.98
C VAL A 635 9.75 11.70 15.40
N ALA A 636 10.49 12.65 14.85
CA ALA A 636 9.92 13.84 14.24
C ALA A 636 10.57 14.17 12.90
N ASP A 637 9.75 14.58 11.92
CA ASP A 637 10.26 15.06 10.65
C ASP A 637 11.12 16.32 10.90
N PRO A 638 12.33 16.42 10.32
CA PRO A 638 13.21 17.55 10.56
C PRO A 638 12.61 18.91 10.19
N SER A 639 11.68 18.95 9.24
CA SER A 639 10.94 20.15 8.82
C SER A 639 9.57 20.31 9.48
N GLY A 640 9.08 19.28 10.18
CA GLY A 640 7.85 19.33 10.94
C GLY A 640 7.92 20.32 12.11
N LEU A 641 6.77 20.87 12.51
CA LEU A 641 6.67 21.81 13.62
C LEU A 641 6.20 21.11 14.90
N THR A 642 6.89 21.34 16.01
CA THR A 642 6.55 20.73 17.31
C THR A 642 6.80 21.69 18.48
N GLY A 643 6.58 21.22 19.71
CA GLY A 643 6.60 22.03 20.92
C GLY A 643 5.26 22.73 21.13
N SER A 644 5.25 24.07 21.19
CA SER A 644 4.12 24.89 21.62
C SER A 644 3.59 24.46 23.00
N ILE A 645 4.50 24.13 23.92
CA ILE A 645 4.17 23.72 25.29
C ILE A 645 3.64 24.95 26.03
N GLY A 646 2.33 25.04 26.18
CA GLY A 646 1.62 26.20 26.70
C GLY A 646 0.11 26.07 26.49
N VAL A 647 -0.66 26.90 27.18
CA VAL A 647 -2.14 26.87 27.16
C VAL A 647 -2.66 28.23 26.71
N ILE A 648 -3.67 28.24 25.85
CA ILE A 648 -4.34 29.46 25.38
C ILE A 648 -5.85 29.26 25.41
N GLY A 649 -6.56 30.34 25.68
CA GLY A 649 -8.02 30.39 25.68
C GLY A 649 -8.50 31.76 25.25
N HIS A 650 -9.72 31.79 24.72
CA HIS A 650 -10.31 32.99 24.14
C HIS A 650 -11.72 33.19 24.71
N HIS A 651 -12.05 34.42 25.08
CA HIS A 651 -13.40 34.85 25.37
C HIS A 651 -13.84 35.87 24.31
N MET A 652 -14.89 35.55 23.56
CA MET A 652 -15.39 36.38 22.47
C MET A 652 -16.59 37.20 22.92
N VAL A 653 -16.51 38.51 22.73
CA VAL A 653 -17.58 39.46 22.99
C VAL A 653 -18.19 39.89 21.65
N ILE A 654 -19.49 39.66 21.49
CA ILE A 654 -20.28 39.86 20.28
C ILE A 654 -21.33 40.98 20.42
N LYS A 655 -21.35 41.68 21.56
CA LYS A 655 -22.37 42.72 21.85
C LYS A 655 -22.48 43.76 20.74
N ASP A 656 -21.37 44.27 20.25
CA ASP A 656 -21.36 45.32 19.22
C ASP A 656 -21.74 44.77 17.84
N LEU A 657 -21.44 43.50 17.56
CA LEU A 657 -21.94 42.80 16.37
C LEU A 657 -23.46 42.71 16.43
N LEU A 658 -24.04 42.21 17.53
CA LEU A 658 -25.49 42.08 17.70
C LEU A 658 -26.20 43.43 17.55
N LYS A 659 -25.63 44.49 18.13
CA LYS A 659 -26.13 45.86 17.99
C LYS A 659 -26.18 46.33 16.53
N LYS A 660 -25.24 45.93 15.67
CA LYS A 660 -25.25 46.29 14.24
C LYS A 660 -26.35 45.62 13.44
N PHE A 661 -26.88 44.52 13.94
CA PHE A 661 -28.00 43.80 13.37
C PHE A 661 -29.32 44.11 14.09
N ASP A 662 -29.36 45.20 14.86
CA ASP A 662 -30.52 45.63 15.64
C ASP A 662 -31.09 44.52 16.56
N VAL A 663 -30.22 43.65 17.07
CA VAL A 663 -30.59 42.62 18.04
C VAL A 663 -30.53 43.19 19.45
N GLU A 664 -31.68 43.31 20.11
CA GLU A 664 -31.78 43.68 21.51
C GLU A 664 -31.39 42.52 22.43
N THR A 665 -30.71 42.83 23.54
CA THR A 665 -30.25 41.83 24.50
C THR A 665 -30.55 42.29 25.92
N GLU A 666 -31.16 41.42 26.71
CA GLU A 666 -31.41 41.62 28.14
C GLU A 666 -30.79 40.46 28.92
N VAL A 667 -30.20 40.74 30.08
CA VAL A 667 -29.58 39.72 30.94
C VAL A 667 -30.23 39.77 32.31
N ILE A 668 -30.92 38.70 32.68
CA ILE A 668 -31.44 38.47 34.01
C ILE A 668 -30.61 37.34 34.60
N LYS A 669 -29.98 37.58 35.75
CA LYS A 669 -29.12 36.59 36.40
C LYS A 669 -29.31 36.58 37.92
N GLU A 670 -29.24 35.38 38.48
CA GLU A 670 -29.14 35.14 39.90
C GLU A 670 -27.79 34.46 40.18
N GLY A 671 -27.00 35.05 41.09
CA GLY A 671 -25.58 34.76 41.23
C GLY A 671 -24.68 35.75 40.47
N GLN A 672 -23.64 36.25 41.15
CA GLN A 672 -22.79 37.36 40.65
C GLN A 672 -22.12 37.06 39.30
N HIS A 673 -21.66 35.82 39.10
CA HIS A 673 -20.86 35.38 37.94
C HIS A 673 -21.63 34.47 36.97
N ALA A 674 -22.96 34.35 37.10
CA ALA A 674 -23.76 33.43 36.30
C ALA A 674 -23.71 33.71 34.78
N ASP A 675 -23.31 34.92 34.38
CA ASP A 675 -23.12 35.36 33.00
C ASP A 675 -21.65 35.49 32.59
N MET A 676 -20.68 34.92 33.34
CA MET A 676 -19.25 35.15 33.09
C MET A 676 -18.81 34.70 31.69
N PHE A 677 -19.40 33.62 31.16
CA PHE A 677 -19.13 33.12 29.80
C PHE A 677 -20.09 33.70 28.75
N SER A 678 -20.85 34.74 29.09
CA SER A 678 -21.70 35.44 28.13
C SER A 678 -20.86 36.21 27.13
N GLY A 679 -21.17 36.05 25.84
CA GLY A 679 -20.59 36.87 24.78
C GLY A 679 -21.06 38.33 24.78
N LEU A 680 -21.89 38.75 25.75
CA LEU A 680 -22.43 40.11 25.80
C LEU A 680 -21.56 41.10 26.58
N ARG A 681 -20.54 40.62 27.30
CA ARG A 681 -19.63 41.50 28.03
C ARG A 681 -18.24 40.89 28.15
N ARG A 682 -17.29 41.75 28.48
CA ARG A 682 -15.96 41.31 28.93
C ARG A 682 -16.06 40.58 30.27
N LEU A 683 -15.14 39.64 30.47
CA LEU A 683 -14.80 39.09 31.78
C LEU A 683 -14.28 40.22 32.67
N THR A 684 -14.75 40.24 33.91
CA THR A 684 -14.20 41.12 34.96
C THR A 684 -12.77 40.68 35.34
N SER A 685 -12.03 41.54 36.04
CA SER A 685 -10.68 41.20 36.52
C SER A 685 -10.66 39.97 37.43
N GLU A 686 -11.69 39.79 38.27
CA GLU A 686 -11.83 38.62 39.15
C GLU A 686 -12.09 37.34 38.36
N GLU A 687 -13.03 37.37 37.41
CA GLU A 687 -13.34 36.25 36.51
C GLU A 687 -12.12 35.89 35.64
N GLY A 688 -11.42 36.90 35.10
CA GLY A 688 -10.18 36.70 34.35
C GLY A 688 -9.08 36.03 35.18
N ALA A 689 -8.88 36.48 36.43
CA ALA A 689 -7.92 35.86 37.34
C ALA A 689 -8.30 34.40 37.69
N ALA A 690 -9.59 34.06 37.71
CA ALA A 690 -10.04 32.68 37.88
C ALA A 690 -9.67 31.80 36.67
N ILE A 691 -9.87 32.30 35.45
CA ILE A 691 -9.45 31.62 34.21
C ILE A 691 -7.94 31.44 34.16
N GLU A 692 -7.15 32.47 34.53
CA GLU A 692 -5.69 32.38 34.55
C GLU A 692 -5.18 31.32 35.54
N ARG A 693 -5.82 31.16 36.70
CA ARG A 693 -5.49 30.08 37.66
C ARG A 693 -5.71 28.71 37.05
N LEU A 694 -6.87 28.50 36.42
CA LEU A 694 -7.18 27.24 35.73
C LEU A 694 -6.16 26.93 34.62
N GLN A 695 -5.80 27.94 33.80
CA GLN A 695 -4.80 27.75 32.75
C GLN A 695 -3.42 27.43 33.31
N ARG A 696 -3.05 27.99 34.47
CA ARG A 696 -1.77 27.71 35.11
C ARG A 696 -1.68 26.25 35.58
N GLU A 697 -2.75 25.72 36.16
CA GLU A 697 -2.81 24.30 36.55
C GLU A 697 -2.65 23.39 35.33
N SER A 698 -3.36 23.68 34.23
CA SER A 698 -3.21 22.94 32.97
C SER A 698 -1.80 23.06 32.37
N TYR A 699 -1.18 24.24 32.46
CA TYR A 699 0.20 24.45 32.01
C TYR A 699 1.19 23.63 32.83
N ASP A 700 1.04 23.60 34.15
CA ASP A 700 1.91 22.85 35.05
C ASP A 700 1.74 21.32 34.86
N GLU A 701 0.52 20.83 34.59
CA GLU A 701 0.29 19.42 34.24
C GLU A 701 1.01 19.06 32.93
N PHE A 702 0.92 19.92 31.91
CA PHE A 702 1.58 19.71 30.62
C PHE A 702 3.11 19.74 30.75
N VAL A 703 3.67 20.75 31.42
CA VAL A 703 5.12 20.81 31.72
C VAL A 703 5.56 19.55 32.48
N GLY A 704 4.78 19.11 33.47
CA GLY A 704 5.05 17.88 34.21
C GLY A 704 5.02 16.63 33.34
N ALA A 705 4.08 16.54 32.39
CA ALA A 705 3.99 15.44 31.44
C ALA A 705 5.21 15.35 30.52
N VAL A 706 5.67 16.50 30.00
CA VAL A 706 6.88 16.58 29.18
C VAL A 706 8.12 16.22 30.01
N ALA A 707 8.24 16.75 31.24
CA ALA A 707 9.37 16.43 32.13
C ALA A 707 9.47 14.93 32.40
N ARG A 708 8.35 14.27 32.70
CA ARG A 708 8.29 12.81 32.92
C ARG A 708 8.63 12.02 31.65
N GLY A 709 8.02 12.38 30.52
CA GLY A 709 8.17 11.65 29.27
C GLY A 709 9.54 11.81 28.60
N ARG A 710 10.16 12.98 28.77
CA ARG A 710 11.48 13.30 28.18
C ARG A 710 12.64 13.09 29.14
N HIS A 711 12.36 12.74 30.40
CA HIS A 711 13.34 12.64 31.48
C HIS A 711 14.18 13.91 31.65
N LEU A 712 13.54 15.07 31.53
CA LEU A 712 14.15 16.39 31.70
C LEU A 712 13.75 16.99 33.05
N ALA A 713 14.62 17.86 33.60
CA ALA A 713 14.26 18.61 34.78
C ALA A 713 13.08 19.55 34.48
N THR A 714 12.13 19.70 35.40
CA THR A 714 10.97 20.59 35.21
C THR A 714 11.39 22.01 34.83
N GLU A 715 12.45 22.54 35.44
CA GLU A 715 12.97 23.88 35.14
C GLU A 715 13.55 23.98 33.71
N GLU A 716 14.23 22.93 33.25
CA GLU A 716 14.71 22.83 31.88
C GLU A 716 13.53 22.83 30.90
N VAL A 717 12.48 22.05 31.19
CA VAL A 717 11.24 22.05 30.38
C VAL A 717 10.60 23.44 30.38
N ARG A 718 10.46 24.12 31.52
CA ARG A 718 9.93 25.49 31.57
C ARG A 718 10.73 26.45 30.69
N SER A 719 12.05 26.33 30.67
CA SER A 719 12.91 27.16 29.81
C SER A 719 12.70 26.90 28.31
N LEU A 720 12.35 25.65 27.95
CA LEU A 720 12.05 25.22 26.59
C LEU A 720 10.58 25.43 26.20
N ALA A 721 9.70 25.61 27.18
CA ALA A 721 8.26 25.77 27.02
C ALA A 721 7.89 27.21 26.63
N GLU A 722 6.99 27.86 27.36
CA GLU A 722 6.49 29.20 27.08
C GLU A 722 5.71 29.33 25.75
N GLY A 723 5.18 28.23 25.22
CA GLY A 723 4.45 28.20 23.95
C GLY A 723 5.33 28.32 22.71
N ARG A 724 6.65 28.13 22.83
CA ARG A 724 7.60 28.20 21.69
C ARG A 724 7.40 27.04 20.72
N LEU A 725 7.38 27.35 19.42
CA LEU A 725 7.47 26.35 18.36
C LEU A 725 8.93 26.07 18.01
N TYR A 726 9.19 24.83 17.62
CA TYR A 726 10.48 24.36 17.12
C TYR A 726 10.27 23.57 15.83
N THR A 727 11.23 23.62 14.92
CA THR A 727 11.34 22.57 13.89
C THR A 727 11.70 21.23 14.55
N GLY A 728 11.44 20.10 13.90
CA GLY A 728 11.84 18.79 14.41
C GLY A 728 13.35 18.70 14.64
N ALA A 729 14.16 19.33 13.78
CA ALA A 729 15.60 19.46 13.95
C ALA A 729 15.97 20.23 15.24
N GLN A 730 15.38 21.40 15.46
CA GLN A 730 15.60 22.17 16.68
C GLN A 730 15.13 21.43 17.94
N ALA A 731 14.01 20.72 17.85
CA ALA A 731 13.47 19.93 18.94
C ALA A 731 14.40 18.76 19.30
N PHE A 732 15.07 18.17 18.31
CA PHE A 732 16.06 17.11 18.52
C PHE A 732 17.28 17.62 19.28
N ASP A 733 17.84 18.76 18.87
CA ASP A 733 18.96 19.41 19.58
C ASP A 733 18.60 19.78 21.03
N LYS A 734 17.31 20.04 21.28
CA LYS A 734 16.74 20.37 22.60
C LYS A 734 16.25 19.15 23.39
N LYS A 735 16.46 17.93 22.87
CA LYS A 735 16.03 16.65 23.49
C LYS A 735 14.51 16.50 23.68
N LEU A 736 13.72 17.37 23.04
CA LEU A 736 12.26 17.28 23.00
C LEU A 736 11.80 16.12 22.11
N VAL A 737 12.65 15.63 21.19
CA VAL A 737 12.44 14.43 20.40
C VAL A 737 13.68 13.53 20.44
N ASP A 738 13.52 12.24 20.15
CA ASP A 738 14.59 11.24 20.25
C ASP A 738 15.31 10.96 18.93
N LYS A 739 14.63 11.16 17.79
CA LYS A 739 15.17 10.82 16.47
C LYS A 739 14.51 11.69 15.39
N LEU A 740 15.29 12.02 14.37
CA LEU A 740 14.78 12.64 13.15
C LEU A 740 14.29 11.57 12.16
N GLY A 741 13.12 11.78 11.56
CA GLY A 741 12.52 10.86 10.59
C GLY A 741 10.99 10.95 10.55
N GLY A 742 10.36 10.12 9.73
CA GLY A 742 8.92 10.09 9.53
C GLY A 742 8.24 8.85 10.11
N LEU A 743 7.15 8.43 9.47
CA LEU A 743 6.42 7.21 9.84
C LEU A 743 7.29 5.97 9.63
N VAL A 744 8.02 5.96 8.53
CA VAL A 744 8.92 4.87 8.14
C VAL A 744 10.01 4.63 9.19
N GLU A 745 10.69 5.68 9.64
CA GLU A 745 11.71 5.57 10.69
C GLU A 745 11.11 5.12 12.03
N ALA A 746 9.86 5.49 12.32
CA ALA A 746 9.14 5.01 13.49
C ALA A 746 8.80 3.51 13.38
N VAL A 747 8.41 3.02 12.19
CA VAL A 747 8.20 1.59 11.93
C VAL A 747 9.49 0.79 12.06
N ASP A 748 10.60 1.30 11.51
CA ASP A 748 11.92 0.65 11.61
C ASP A 748 12.38 0.59 13.07
N LEU A 749 12.16 1.68 13.83
CA LEU A 749 12.43 1.73 15.27
C LEU A 749 11.54 0.74 16.05
N ALA A 750 10.24 0.67 15.73
CA ALA A 750 9.32 -0.28 16.33
C ALA A 750 9.76 -1.73 16.09
N LYS A 751 10.12 -2.05 14.84
CA LYS A 751 10.63 -3.37 14.45
C LYS A 751 11.87 -3.76 15.26
N GLN A 752 12.83 -2.83 15.36
CA GLN A 752 14.08 -3.05 16.09
C GLN A 752 13.85 -3.27 17.58
N GLU A 753 13.13 -2.35 18.24
CA GLU A 753 12.96 -2.32 19.70
C GLU A 753 11.99 -3.42 20.17
N ALA A 754 10.93 -3.70 19.40
CA ALA A 754 9.99 -4.78 19.69
C ALA A 754 10.46 -6.16 19.19
N LYS A 755 11.68 -6.25 18.63
CA LYS A 755 12.33 -7.49 18.15
C LYS A 755 11.46 -8.27 17.15
N ILE A 756 10.79 -7.57 16.24
CA ILE A 756 9.98 -8.21 15.20
C ILE A 756 10.89 -8.73 14.09
N SER A 757 10.79 -10.02 13.79
CA SER A 757 11.53 -10.65 12.68
C SER A 757 10.78 -10.42 11.36
N GLY A 758 11.47 -9.93 10.32
CA GLY A 758 10.82 -9.55 9.06
C GLY A 758 10.15 -8.17 9.12
N GLU A 759 9.34 -7.84 8.13
CA GLU A 759 8.55 -6.62 8.03
C GLU A 759 7.29 -6.75 8.89
N PRO A 760 7.05 -5.80 9.79
CA PRO A 760 5.87 -5.87 10.63
C PRO A 760 4.60 -5.72 9.81
N ARG A 761 3.56 -6.46 10.19
CA ARG A 761 2.21 -6.19 9.71
C ARG A 761 1.73 -4.86 10.29
N LEU A 762 1.53 -3.84 9.45
CA LEU A 762 0.99 -2.55 9.88
C LEU A 762 -0.55 -2.61 9.98
N ILE A 763 -1.09 -2.19 11.12
CA ILE A 763 -2.53 -2.15 11.40
C ILE A 763 -2.93 -0.70 11.65
N PHE A 764 -3.62 -0.08 10.70
CA PHE A 764 -3.99 1.34 10.78
C PHE A 764 -5.33 1.52 11.49
N PHE A 765 -5.35 2.43 12.46
CA PHE A 765 -6.53 2.95 13.13
C PHE A 765 -6.67 4.43 12.76
N HIS A 766 -7.81 4.79 12.19
CA HIS A 766 -8.08 6.14 11.72
C HIS A 766 -9.55 6.48 11.92
N GLN A 767 -9.84 7.78 12.05
CA GLN A 767 -11.21 8.26 12.09
C GLN A 767 -12.00 7.76 10.87
N PRO A 768 -13.21 7.20 11.05
CA PRO A 768 -14.08 6.83 9.94
C PRO A 768 -14.51 8.11 9.20
N ASN A 769 -14.43 8.13 7.87
CA ASN A 769 -15.02 9.22 7.12
C ASN A 769 -16.55 9.07 7.17
N PRO A 770 -17.32 10.07 7.67
CA PRO A 770 -18.77 9.97 7.80
C PRO A 770 -19.51 9.74 6.47
N PHE A 771 -18.90 10.04 5.32
CA PHE A 771 -19.47 9.67 4.00
C PHE A 771 -19.48 8.16 3.73
N PHE A 772 -18.65 7.38 4.44
CA PHE A 772 -18.54 5.92 4.25
C PHE A 772 -19.19 5.09 5.38
N SER A 773 -19.64 5.73 6.48
CA SER A 773 -20.28 5.02 7.60
C SER A 773 -21.67 4.46 7.28
N PHE A 774 -22.28 4.85 6.16
CA PHE A 774 -23.54 4.24 5.69
C PHE A 774 -23.36 2.76 5.29
N GLY A 775 -22.14 2.36 4.87
CA GLY A 775 -21.80 0.96 4.61
C GLY A 775 -21.52 0.16 5.89
N ASP A 776 -20.87 0.80 6.88
CA ASP A 776 -20.44 0.12 8.11
C ASP A 776 -21.62 -0.15 9.07
N GLY A 777 -22.59 0.76 9.17
CA GLY A 777 -23.77 0.58 10.05
C GLY A 777 -24.77 -0.50 9.58
N LEU A 778 -24.82 -0.77 8.27
CA LEU A 778 -25.66 -1.83 7.69
C LEU A 778 -24.97 -3.21 7.78
N VAL A 779 -23.64 -3.23 7.81
CA VAL A 779 -22.81 -4.43 8.03
C VAL A 779 -22.81 -4.84 9.50
N GLU A 780 -22.87 -3.88 10.41
CA GLU A 780 -22.88 -4.10 11.86
C GLU A 780 -24.25 -4.56 12.39
N SER A 781 -25.36 -4.07 11.83
CA SER A 781 -26.72 -4.51 12.19
C SER A 781 -27.09 -5.90 11.66
N LEU A 782 -26.34 -6.45 10.68
CA LEU A 782 -26.58 -7.78 10.10
C LEU A 782 -25.51 -8.83 10.45
N GLY A 783 -24.44 -8.47 11.18
CA GLY A 783 -23.43 -9.41 11.67
C GLY A 783 -22.48 -9.99 10.61
N ILE A 784 -22.24 -9.29 9.49
CA ILE A 784 -21.56 -9.82 8.28
C ILE A 784 -20.12 -9.25 8.14
N LYS A 785 -19.34 -9.19 9.23
CA LYS A 785 -17.96 -8.67 9.19
C LYS A 785 -16.96 -9.60 8.47
N ALA A 786 -17.37 -10.83 8.13
CA ALA A 786 -16.46 -11.86 7.62
C ALA A 786 -16.51 -12.10 6.10
N LEU A 787 -17.43 -11.49 5.35
CA LEU A 787 -17.81 -12.07 4.04
C LEU A 787 -17.96 -11.14 2.83
N VAL A 788 -17.93 -9.81 2.94
CA VAL A 788 -18.35 -8.98 1.78
C VAL A 788 -17.45 -7.80 1.48
N GLY A 789 -16.61 -7.96 0.45
CA GLY A 789 -16.03 -6.88 -0.34
C GLY A 789 -16.76 -6.72 -1.68
N ARG A 790 -17.49 -5.60 -1.82
CA ARG A 790 -17.81 -4.82 -3.03
C ARG A 790 -18.68 -5.35 -4.19
N SER A 791 -19.02 -6.62 -4.37
CA SER A 791 -19.83 -7.01 -5.56
C SER A 791 -21.35 -7.08 -5.36
N PHE A 792 -21.86 -6.85 -4.15
CA PHE A 792 -23.29 -7.00 -3.85
C PHE A 792 -24.14 -5.79 -4.30
N TRP A 793 -23.57 -4.58 -4.30
CA TRP A 793 -24.33 -3.35 -4.56
C TRP A 793 -24.63 -3.07 -6.04
N ASP A 794 -23.83 -3.62 -6.95
CA ASP A 794 -24.07 -3.49 -8.40
C ASP A 794 -25.22 -4.39 -8.90
N TRP A 795 -25.72 -5.31 -8.07
CA TRP A 795 -26.82 -6.23 -8.42
C TRP A 795 -28.22 -5.67 -8.10
N LEU A 796 -28.34 -4.64 -7.24
CA LEU A 796 -29.64 -4.15 -6.74
C LEU A 796 -30.32 -3.08 -7.61
N LEU A 797 -29.73 -2.64 -8.73
CA LEU A 797 -30.34 -1.64 -9.62
C LEU A 797 -30.40 -2.09 -11.10
N PRO A 798 -31.35 -2.97 -11.47
CA PRO A 798 -31.85 -3.03 -12.84
C PRO A 798 -32.80 -1.86 -13.08
N GLY A 799 -32.63 -1.18 -14.21
CA GLY A 799 -33.22 0.13 -14.49
C GLY A 799 -34.75 0.23 -14.48
N SER A 800 -35.25 1.39 -14.06
CA SER A 800 -36.34 2.13 -14.70
C SER A 800 -36.53 3.44 -13.93
N LEU A 801 -36.39 4.57 -14.63
CA LEU A 801 -37.24 5.76 -14.52
C LEU A 801 -36.71 6.80 -15.50
N SER A 802 -37.14 6.62 -16.74
CA SER A 802 -37.18 7.67 -17.74
C SER A 802 -38.14 8.79 -17.32
N GLN A 803 -37.83 10.01 -17.75
CA GLN A 803 -38.70 11.20 -17.83
C GLN A 803 -39.00 11.94 -16.52
N SER A 804 -38.41 13.12 -16.37
CA SER A 804 -39.11 14.36 -16.76
C SER A 804 -38.26 15.61 -16.41
N SER A 805 -38.19 16.51 -17.40
CA SER A 805 -38.15 17.97 -17.31
C SER A 805 -37.15 18.69 -16.41
N GLY A 806 -36.46 19.66 -17.01
CA GLY A 806 -36.46 21.01 -16.41
C GLY A 806 -35.12 21.72 -16.38
N VAL A 807 -34.75 22.28 -17.53
CA VAL A 807 -33.95 23.51 -17.65
C VAL A 807 -34.26 24.49 -16.52
N LEU A 808 -33.25 25.01 -15.82
CA LEU A 808 -33.28 26.39 -15.32
C LEU A 808 -31.87 26.98 -15.29
N GLN A 809 -31.77 28.07 -16.04
CA GLN A 809 -30.67 29.00 -16.22
C GLN A 809 -30.76 30.10 -15.15
N TYR A 810 -29.59 30.62 -14.74
CA TYR A 810 -29.29 31.94 -14.15
C TYR A 810 -30.01 32.41 -12.87
N ASN A 811 -29.22 32.66 -11.80
CA ASN A 811 -28.61 33.97 -11.51
C ASN A 811 -27.46 33.84 -10.50
#